data_AF-A0A2K8P512-F1
#
_entry.id   AF-A0A2K8P512-F1
#
_cell.length_a   1.000
_cell.length_b   1.000
_cell.length_c   1.000
_cell.angle_alpha   90.00
_cell.angle_beta   90.00
_cell.angle_gamma   90.00
#
_symmetry.space_group_name_H-M   'P 1'
#
loop_
_entity.id
_entity.type
_entity.pdbx_description
1 polymer ?
#
loop_
_entity_poly.entity_id
_entity_poly.type
_entity_poly.pdbx_seq_one_letter_code
_entity_poly.pdbx_strand_id
1 'polypeptide(L)'
;MKKLLLTLSSVTLVSTAGMSVVSCGVKPEKSVIFMLPGEAVGTASIDKKDAYMDMAEEFNAIHKDETGFVPVEVRWAKSGTINDAILTGDNLPDLYVSYADAVSLYANTKVGDQVRDMESSIGEAGYSKLTGDIVDDSFLKEGQYKMDGSEKATQIVLPFGKSVELSVINVNFFLEFVSKIKTGALTEGNGSDEISAFDGSIVATKARTAFEEFNNSERKNLTGEGKLSGTKVYKDDLVINEANLGNNQNAKESLARLVNLFNELGTANAQNIDEKIREIFSKNETIIDMATVYNAVKSNFDLRYADKKGDLHNVNKSADSHFSFGIDSLANKYFMDQAARSGIASIDITNKDNGFFYNATYDKATRVANVEFDQTSDSFQDTSKFLQDFKDIALSNDNASQQLTYKEQWNGTLNLSRQEGTTKYYTSDSFLVGSSFMSSGSTAGAYNFVKDRSVSKDETYQPVTNADVLTASTSTAQGKKSVFMSQGPGIAGFKSTGSNAADKEKTVTAFLNYMMQPKQAADFALKSNYMPPTKSGMLIYQNYVNGDFNNTKGKVGDASNQILSGVVKKLNEKNETNNGTAFTVENTFTPVRSTSKNRLSSQAAPNAVNSGFIENYLNLGTNVQPSKTILVTSTPAPIGSTVRDGIATAMTGTGTITDLNKAKEVKFTDLLNKANYVYNLNTYVMKKNNTDMFSKINMTFKKTQNK
;
A
#
# COMPACT_ATOMS: atom_id res chain seq x y z
N MET A 1 -1.05 0.61 6.29
CA MET A 1 -0.41 1.47 7.31
C MET A 1 -1.33 2.37 8.14
N LYS A 2 -2.65 2.38 7.91
CA LYS A 2 -3.61 3.04 8.82
C LYS A 2 -3.59 2.45 10.26
N LYS A 3 -3.12 1.20 10.43
CA LYS A 3 -2.93 0.53 11.74
C LYS A 3 -2.07 1.32 12.74
N LEU A 4 -1.03 2.03 12.27
CA LEU A 4 -0.11 2.77 13.16
C LEU A 4 -0.79 3.94 13.88
N LEU A 5 -1.88 4.49 13.32
CA LEU A 5 -2.66 5.58 13.93
C LEU A 5 -3.45 5.11 15.17
N LEU A 6 -3.60 3.80 15.36
CA LEU A 6 -4.50 3.21 16.37
C LEU A 6 -3.72 2.52 17.50
N THR A 7 -2.43 2.27 17.29
CA THR A 7 -1.52 1.72 18.31
C THR A 7 -1.06 2.76 19.33
N LEU A 8 -1.20 4.07 19.08
CA LEU A 8 -0.84 5.15 20.02
C LEU A 8 -2.03 5.75 20.76
N SER A 9 -3.24 5.69 20.21
CA SER A 9 -4.48 6.09 20.92
C SER A 9 -4.99 5.03 21.92
N SER A 10 -4.37 3.85 21.94
CA SER A 10 -4.65 2.74 22.87
C SER A 10 -3.63 2.62 24.02
N VAL A 11 -2.79 3.63 24.27
CA VAL A 11 -1.67 3.57 25.24
C VAL A 11 -1.98 4.20 26.61
N THR A 12 -3.21 4.63 26.89
CA THR A 12 -3.53 5.18 28.23
C THR A 12 -4.81 4.62 28.81
N LEU A 13 -4.80 3.36 29.22
CA LEU A 13 -5.68 2.84 30.28
C LEU A 13 -4.91 1.77 31.07
N VAL A 14 -3.93 2.22 31.85
CA VAL A 14 -3.47 1.47 33.02
C VAL A 14 -4.13 2.13 34.23
N SER A 15 -5.30 1.64 34.61
CA SER A 15 -5.76 1.72 35.99
C SER A 15 -6.78 0.62 36.26
N THR A 16 -6.42 -0.20 37.24
CA THR A 16 -7.21 -1.24 37.87
C THR A 16 -8.55 -0.72 38.37
N ALA A 17 -9.66 -1.31 37.93
CA ALA A 17 -10.89 -1.37 38.69
C ALA A 17 -11.51 -2.74 38.49
N GLY A 18 -11.15 -3.67 39.37
CA GLY A 18 -11.94 -4.87 39.60
C GLY A 18 -13.28 -4.44 40.18
N MET A 19 -14.30 -4.32 39.34
CA MET A 19 -15.68 -4.29 39.78
C MET A 19 -16.34 -5.55 39.26
N SER A 20 -16.71 -6.40 40.20
CA SER A 20 -17.65 -7.50 40.02
C SER A 20 -18.97 -6.95 39.47
N VAL A 21 -19.13 -6.96 38.14
CA VAL A 21 -20.41 -6.73 37.49
C VAL A 21 -21.15 -8.07 37.53
N VAL A 22 -22.23 -8.11 38.32
CA VAL A 22 -23.22 -9.19 38.21
C VAL A 22 -23.78 -9.13 36.79
N SER A 23 -23.38 -10.10 35.97
CA SER A 23 -23.88 -10.24 34.59
C SER A 23 -25.36 -10.57 34.64
N CYS A 24 -26.21 -9.55 34.52
CA CYS A 24 -27.47 -9.71 33.80
C CYS A 24 -27.07 -10.16 32.40
N GLY A 25 -27.37 -11.41 32.03
CA GLY A 25 -26.91 -12.01 30.78
C GLY A 25 -27.09 -11.06 29.59
N VAL A 26 -26.07 -10.97 28.74
CA VAL A 26 -26.09 -10.04 27.62
C VAL A 26 -27.24 -10.39 26.69
N LYS A 27 -28.15 -9.44 26.45
CA LYS A 27 -29.33 -9.66 25.62
C LYS A 27 -28.89 -9.83 24.16
N PRO A 28 -29.32 -10.90 23.47
CA PRO A 28 -28.97 -11.09 22.07
C PRO A 28 -29.47 -9.96 21.16
N GLU A 29 -28.68 -9.65 20.14
CA GLU A 29 -29.01 -8.63 19.13
C GLU A 29 -30.13 -9.10 18.19
N LYS A 30 -31.07 -8.19 17.89
CA LYS A 30 -32.19 -8.49 16.98
C LYS A 30 -31.76 -8.54 15.51
N SER A 31 -30.76 -7.73 15.15
CA SER A 31 -30.21 -7.59 13.80
C SER A 31 -28.93 -8.44 13.64
N VAL A 32 -28.49 -8.65 12.40
CA VAL A 32 -27.12 -9.05 12.10
C VAL A 32 -26.22 -7.82 12.27
N ILE A 33 -25.30 -7.84 13.22
CA ILE A 33 -24.41 -6.72 13.48
C ILE A 33 -23.18 -6.84 12.59
N PHE A 34 -23.03 -5.90 11.66
CA PHE A 34 -21.82 -5.75 10.86
C PHE A 34 -20.98 -4.58 11.40
N MET A 35 -19.94 -4.90 12.15
CA MET A 35 -19.10 -3.91 12.81
C MET A 35 -17.98 -3.40 11.90
N LEU A 36 -17.72 -2.09 11.97
CA LEU A 36 -16.62 -1.39 11.31
C LEU A 36 -15.65 -0.84 12.37
N PRO A 37 -14.66 -1.64 12.83
CA PRO A 37 -13.68 -1.21 13.82
C PRO A 37 -12.78 -0.10 13.27
N GLY A 38 -12.47 0.88 14.14
CA GLY A 38 -11.60 2.01 13.82
C GLY A 38 -10.24 1.59 13.26
N GLU A 39 -9.70 0.45 13.71
CA GLU A 39 -8.38 -0.10 13.40
C GLU A 39 -8.27 -0.61 11.97
N ALA A 40 -9.40 -1.05 11.43
CA ALA A 40 -9.49 -1.60 10.09
C ALA A 40 -9.98 -0.55 9.09
N VAL A 41 -11.00 0.24 9.45
CA VAL A 41 -11.66 1.17 8.54
C VAL A 41 -11.09 2.58 8.63
N GLY A 42 -10.60 2.99 9.80
CA GLY A 42 -10.11 4.35 10.08
C GLY A 42 -11.22 5.28 10.57
N THR A 43 -10.96 6.01 11.65
CA THR A 43 -11.95 6.89 12.29
C THR A 43 -12.46 8.00 11.37
N ALA A 44 -11.57 8.61 10.58
CA ALA A 44 -11.88 9.72 9.66
C ALA A 44 -12.24 9.27 8.23
N SER A 45 -12.28 7.96 7.93
CA SER A 45 -12.50 7.46 6.56
C SER A 45 -13.99 7.32 6.25
N ILE A 46 -14.71 8.45 6.15
CA ILE A 46 -16.17 8.50 5.92
C ILE A 46 -16.56 7.71 4.66
N ASP A 47 -15.86 7.91 3.55
CA ASP A 47 -16.17 7.25 2.27
C ASP A 47 -16.15 5.71 2.38
N LYS A 48 -15.28 5.16 3.24
CA LYS A 48 -15.22 3.70 3.48
C LYS A 48 -16.40 3.21 4.32
N LYS A 49 -16.84 4.02 5.29
CA LYS A 49 -18.00 3.69 6.13
C LYS A 49 -19.28 3.72 5.30
N ASP A 50 -19.45 4.75 4.48
CA ASP A 50 -20.57 4.86 3.55
C ASP A 50 -20.62 3.68 2.58
N ALA A 51 -19.48 3.27 2.03
CA ALA A 51 -19.43 2.14 1.09
C ALA A 51 -19.97 0.84 1.70
N TYR A 52 -19.70 0.57 2.98
CA TYR A 52 -20.26 -0.60 3.68
C TYR A 52 -21.73 -0.41 4.07
N MET A 53 -22.12 0.81 4.46
CA MET A 53 -23.48 1.15 4.84
C MET A 53 -24.43 1.05 3.64
N ASP A 54 -24.10 1.68 2.53
CA ASP A 54 -24.87 1.64 1.28
C ASP A 54 -25.10 0.19 0.82
N MET A 55 -24.05 -0.64 0.91
CA MET A 55 -24.12 -2.06 0.54
C MET A 55 -25.09 -2.84 1.42
N ALA A 56 -25.09 -2.60 2.73
CA ALA A 56 -26.03 -3.25 3.64
C ALA A 56 -27.47 -2.74 3.46
N GLU A 57 -27.64 -1.44 3.20
CA GLU A 57 -28.94 -0.83 2.93
C GLU A 57 -29.56 -1.34 1.62
N GLU A 58 -28.78 -1.44 0.55
CA GLU A 58 -29.21 -2.01 -0.73
C GLU A 58 -29.63 -3.48 -0.56
N PHE A 59 -28.83 -4.29 0.14
CA PHE A 59 -29.17 -5.67 0.47
C PHE A 59 -30.47 -5.75 1.29
N ASN A 60 -30.57 -4.99 2.37
CA ASN A 60 -31.77 -4.98 3.21
C ASN A 60 -33.02 -4.57 2.42
N ALA A 61 -32.91 -3.60 1.50
CA ALA A 61 -34.03 -3.15 0.68
C ALA A 61 -34.54 -4.23 -0.29
N ILE A 62 -33.63 -5.06 -0.83
CA ILE A 62 -33.96 -6.18 -1.73
C ILE A 62 -34.69 -7.30 -0.96
N HIS A 63 -34.27 -7.59 0.27
CA HIS A 63 -34.73 -8.76 1.04
C HIS A 63 -35.80 -8.45 2.11
N LYS A 64 -36.20 -7.19 2.28
CA LYS A 64 -37.11 -6.74 3.37
C LYS A 64 -38.46 -7.49 3.45
N ASP A 65 -38.95 -8.01 2.33
CA ASP A 65 -40.25 -8.66 2.22
C ASP A 65 -40.12 -10.21 2.34
N GLU A 66 -38.92 -10.74 2.53
CA GLU A 66 -38.69 -12.17 2.73
C GLU A 66 -39.08 -12.63 4.14
N THR A 67 -39.77 -13.77 4.22
CA THR A 67 -40.21 -14.33 5.49
C THR A 67 -39.01 -14.79 6.33
N GLY A 68 -38.91 -14.29 7.57
CA GLY A 68 -37.80 -14.63 8.48
C GLY A 68 -36.52 -13.84 8.20
N PHE A 69 -36.57 -12.79 7.36
CA PHE A 69 -35.42 -11.93 7.11
C PHE A 69 -35.03 -11.14 8.37
N VAL A 70 -33.73 -11.19 8.70
CA VAL A 70 -33.12 -10.35 9.74
C VAL A 70 -32.25 -9.30 9.05
N PRO A 71 -32.46 -8.00 9.29
CA PRO A 71 -31.68 -6.96 8.62
C PRO A 71 -30.22 -6.92 9.10
N VAL A 72 -29.33 -6.48 8.21
CA VAL A 72 -27.93 -6.18 8.53
C VAL A 72 -27.84 -4.74 9.04
N GLU A 73 -27.33 -4.56 10.25
CA GLU A 73 -27.09 -3.26 10.88
C GLU A 73 -25.59 -2.97 10.91
N VAL A 74 -25.17 -1.92 10.20
CA VAL A 74 -23.76 -1.49 10.17
C VAL A 74 -23.45 -0.60 11.37
N ARG A 75 -22.48 -0.99 12.20
CA ARG A 75 -22.08 -0.23 13.40
C ARG A 75 -20.62 0.17 13.34
N TRP A 76 -20.33 1.47 13.42
CA TRP A 76 -18.96 1.94 13.64
C TRP A 76 -18.54 1.73 15.10
N ALA A 77 -17.31 1.29 15.31
CA ALA A 77 -16.74 1.10 16.64
C ALA A 77 -15.35 1.75 16.76
N LYS A 78 -15.00 2.15 18.00
CA LYS A 78 -13.64 2.60 18.32
C LYS A 78 -12.68 1.41 18.25
N SER A 79 -11.39 1.71 18.24
CA SER A 79 -10.39 0.64 18.26
C SER A 79 -10.29 -0.09 19.57
N GLY A 80 -10.07 -1.40 19.47
CA GLY A 80 -10.04 -2.27 20.63
C GLY A 80 -11.42 -2.73 21.09
N THR A 81 -12.53 -2.21 20.54
CA THR A 81 -13.88 -2.59 20.99
C THR A 81 -14.14 -4.10 20.92
N ILE A 82 -13.61 -4.81 19.92
CA ILE A 82 -13.72 -6.28 19.87
C ILE A 82 -12.90 -6.93 20.99
N ASN A 83 -11.67 -6.46 21.24
CA ASN A 83 -10.86 -6.97 22.34
C ASN A 83 -11.55 -6.76 23.68
N ASP A 84 -12.08 -5.56 23.91
CA ASP A 84 -12.79 -5.21 25.14
C ASP A 84 -14.00 -6.12 25.31
N ALA A 85 -14.83 -6.30 24.27
CA ALA A 85 -15.98 -7.21 24.31
C ALA A 85 -15.58 -8.66 24.59
N ILE A 86 -14.47 -9.14 24.02
CA ILE A 86 -13.92 -10.47 24.35
C ILE A 86 -13.56 -10.54 25.83
N LEU A 87 -12.89 -9.52 26.38
CA LEU A 87 -12.44 -9.52 27.78
C LEU A 87 -13.63 -9.45 28.75
N THR A 88 -14.56 -8.51 28.53
CA THR A 88 -15.74 -8.26 29.37
C THR A 88 -16.83 -9.32 29.22
N GLY A 89 -16.86 -10.05 28.09
CA GLY A 89 -17.92 -11.00 27.77
C GLY A 89 -19.18 -10.34 27.20
N ASP A 90 -19.05 -9.16 26.59
CA ASP A 90 -20.14 -8.45 25.92
C ASP A 90 -20.53 -9.12 24.58
N ASN A 91 -21.61 -8.63 23.97
CA ASN A 91 -22.05 -9.10 22.64
C ASN A 91 -20.95 -8.89 21.59
N LEU A 92 -20.62 -9.96 20.88
CA LEU A 92 -19.71 -9.92 19.74
C LEU A 92 -20.50 -9.68 18.44
N PRO A 93 -19.93 -8.99 17.45
CA PRO A 93 -20.60 -8.75 16.17
C PRO A 93 -20.65 -10.02 15.32
N ASP A 94 -21.72 -10.18 14.54
CA ASP A 94 -21.89 -11.32 13.63
C ASP A 94 -20.87 -11.29 12.49
N LEU A 95 -20.62 -10.08 11.98
CA LEU A 95 -19.62 -9.79 10.96
C LEU A 95 -18.82 -8.55 11.37
N TYR A 96 -17.55 -8.50 10.99
CA TYR A 96 -16.71 -7.33 11.19
C TYR A 96 -15.58 -7.23 10.19
N VAL A 97 -15.13 -6.01 9.94
CA VAL A 97 -13.99 -5.73 9.05
C VAL A 97 -12.69 -5.88 9.84
N SER A 98 -11.77 -6.73 9.39
CA SER A 98 -10.51 -6.99 10.13
C SER A 98 -9.36 -7.46 9.24
N TYR A 99 -8.17 -7.47 9.83
CA TYR A 99 -6.98 -8.11 9.26
C TYR A 99 -6.76 -9.47 9.92
N ALA A 100 -6.23 -10.42 9.16
CA ALA A 100 -6.10 -11.80 9.61
C ALA A 100 -5.24 -11.99 10.88
N ASP A 101 -4.17 -11.24 11.07
CA ASP A 101 -3.38 -11.29 12.32
C ASP A 101 -4.25 -11.04 13.57
N ALA A 102 -5.15 -10.06 13.51
CA ALA A 102 -6.03 -9.75 14.64
C ALA A 102 -7.04 -10.87 14.89
N VAL A 103 -7.61 -11.43 13.82
CA VAL A 103 -8.57 -12.55 13.95
C VAL A 103 -7.88 -13.82 14.43
N SER A 104 -6.62 -14.05 14.01
CA SER A 104 -5.82 -15.17 14.50
C SER A 104 -5.59 -15.07 16.01
N LEU A 105 -5.41 -13.86 16.56
CA LEU A 105 -5.36 -13.66 18.00
C LEU A 105 -6.70 -14.04 18.64
N TYR A 106 -7.84 -13.58 18.11
CA TYR A 106 -9.17 -13.86 18.67
C TYR A 106 -9.49 -15.37 18.68
N ALA A 107 -9.11 -16.08 17.62
CA ALA A 107 -9.23 -17.54 17.51
C ALA A 107 -8.47 -18.30 18.60
N ASN A 108 -7.45 -17.67 19.20
CA ASN A 108 -6.68 -18.22 20.30
C ASN A 108 -7.06 -17.66 21.68
N THR A 109 -8.22 -17.01 21.81
CA THR A 109 -8.77 -16.57 23.11
C THR A 109 -9.88 -17.51 23.60
N LYS A 110 -10.54 -17.15 24.72
CA LYS A 110 -11.71 -17.88 25.26
C LYS A 110 -12.92 -17.89 24.31
N VAL A 111 -12.96 -17.02 23.31
CA VAL A 111 -14.04 -16.98 22.31
C VAL A 111 -13.66 -17.68 21.00
N GLY A 112 -12.54 -18.42 20.97
CA GLY A 112 -12.02 -19.05 19.75
C GLY A 112 -13.06 -19.89 19.00
N ASP A 113 -13.86 -20.67 19.73
CA ASP A 113 -14.90 -21.54 19.13
C ASP A 113 -16.09 -20.75 18.53
N GLN A 114 -16.19 -19.47 18.88
CA GLN A 114 -17.17 -18.53 18.30
C GLN A 114 -16.63 -17.85 17.05
N VAL A 115 -15.32 -17.84 16.79
CA VAL A 115 -14.77 -17.32 15.53
C VAL A 115 -15.31 -18.18 14.38
N ARG A 116 -15.82 -17.52 13.34
CA ARG A 116 -16.41 -18.21 12.19
C ARG A 116 -15.33 -18.82 11.31
N ASP A 117 -15.64 -20.01 10.79
CA ASP A 117 -15.06 -20.44 9.52
C ASP A 117 -15.82 -19.73 8.39
N MET A 118 -15.13 -18.82 7.72
CA MET A 118 -15.75 -18.02 6.67
C MET A 118 -15.92 -18.77 5.36
N GLU A 119 -15.17 -19.86 5.12
CA GLU A 119 -15.42 -20.80 4.01
C GLU A 119 -16.81 -21.43 4.19
N SER A 120 -17.07 -21.97 5.38
CA SER A 120 -18.40 -22.50 5.73
C SER A 120 -19.49 -21.42 5.75
N SER A 121 -19.18 -20.20 6.22
CA SER A 121 -20.17 -19.13 6.38
C SER A 121 -20.66 -18.53 5.06
N ILE A 122 -19.82 -18.46 4.02
CA ILE A 122 -20.27 -18.06 2.67
C ILE A 122 -20.95 -19.22 1.93
N GLY A 123 -20.76 -20.45 2.41
CA GLY A 123 -21.30 -21.68 1.81
C GLY A 123 -20.43 -22.20 0.66
N GLU A 124 -20.50 -23.52 0.42
CA GLU A 124 -19.65 -24.24 -0.54
C GLU A 124 -19.70 -23.63 -1.96
N ALA A 125 -20.91 -23.36 -2.47
CA ALA A 125 -21.09 -22.76 -3.79
C ALA A 125 -20.49 -21.33 -3.85
N GLY A 126 -20.69 -20.54 -2.80
CA GLY A 126 -20.16 -19.18 -2.71
C GLY A 126 -18.63 -19.16 -2.63
N TYR A 127 -18.04 -20.05 -1.83
CA TYR A 127 -16.59 -20.15 -1.67
C TYR A 127 -15.91 -20.70 -2.93
N SER A 128 -16.52 -21.69 -3.60
CA SER A 128 -16.06 -22.22 -4.88
C SER A 128 -16.06 -21.13 -5.95
N LYS A 129 -17.14 -20.33 -6.04
CA LYS A 129 -17.22 -19.18 -6.94
C LYS A 129 -16.15 -18.12 -6.64
N LEU A 130 -15.95 -17.79 -5.38
CA LEU A 130 -14.90 -16.85 -4.96
C LEU A 130 -13.51 -17.36 -5.35
N THR A 131 -13.21 -18.62 -5.08
CA THR A 131 -11.91 -19.23 -5.39
C THR A 131 -11.65 -19.29 -6.89
N GLY A 132 -12.66 -19.66 -7.69
CA GLY A 132 -12.55 -19.69 -9.15
C GLY A 132 -12.37 -18.31 -9.79
N ASP A 133 -12.75 -17.24 -9.09
CA ASP A 133 -12.70 -15.87 -9.60
C ASP A 133 -11.72 -14.95 -8.85
N ILE A 134 -10.95 -15.44 -7.86
CA ILE A 134 -9.96 -14.61 -7.16
C ILE A 134 -8.88 -14.11 -8.13
N VAL A 135 -8.42 -12.87 -7.95
CA VAL A 135 -7.32 -12.28 -8.74
C VAL A 135 -6.04 -13.09 -8.55
N ASP A 136 -5.70 -13.40 -7.29
CA ASP A 136 -4.49 -14.10 -6.90
C ASP A 136 -4.73 -14.91 -5.62
N ASP A 137 -4.21 -16.14 -5.55
CA ASP A 137 -4.39 -17.04 -4.40
C ASP A 137 -3.84 -16.47 -3.08
N SER A 138 -2.86 -15.57 -3.16
CA SER A 138 -2.32 -14.88 -1.98
C SER A 138 -3.40 -14.15 -1.19
N PHE A 139 -4.45 -13.64 -1.86
CA PHE A 139 -5.57 -12.96 -1.20
C PHE A 139 -6.42 -13.89 -0.33
N LEU A 140 -6.52 -15.17 -0.69
CA LEU A 140 -7.15 -16.17 0.16
C LEU A 140 -6.21 -16.60 1.28
N LYS A 141 -4.94 -16.87 0.94
CA LYS A 141 -3.92 -17.36 1.87
C LYS A 141 -3.66 -16.41 3.04
N GLU A 142 -3.69 -15.10 2.82
CA GLU A 142 -3.55 -14.13 3.92
C GLU A 142 -4.65 -14.23 4.97
N GLY A 143 -5.82 -14.79 4.64
CA GLY A 143 -6.94 -14.97 5.56
C GLY A 143 -7.06 -16.38 6.12
N GLN A 144 -6.14 -17.29 5.77
CA GLN A 144 -6.12 -18.67 6.22
C GLN A 144 -5.22 -18.82 7.45
N TYR A 145 -5.76 -19.39 8.52
CA TYR A 145 -5.02 -19.61 9.75
C TYR A 145 -5.16 -21.05 10.21
N LYS A 146 -4.04 -21.68 10.53
CA LYS A 146 -4.01 -23.00 11.16
C LYS A 146 -4.11 -22.82 12.67
N MET A 147 -5.29 -23.11 13.22
CA MET A 147 -5.49 -23.10 14.67
C MET A 147 -4.64 -24.17 15.35
N ASP A 148 -4.21 -23.89 16.59
CA ASP A 148 -3.46 -24.86 17.39
C ASP A 148 -4.28 -26.15 17.56
N GLY A 149 -3.64 -27.30 17.35
CA GLY A 149 -4.30 -28.62 17.33
C GLY A 149 -5.15 -28.95 16.10
N SER A 150 -5.29 -28.05 15.11
CA SER A 150 -6.02 -28.33 13.86
C SER A 150 -5.09 -28.90 12.78
N GLU A 151 -5.57 -29.88 12.00
CA GLU A 151 -4.86 -30.41 10.84
C GLU A 151 -5.04 -29.53 9.58
N LYS A 152 -6.17 -28.82 9.46
CA LYS A 152 -6.51 -27.94 8.32
C LYS A 152 -6.37 -26.46 8.71
N ALA A 153 -5.91 -25.63 7.78
CA ALA A 153 -6.04 -24.19 7.88
C ALA A 153 -7.50 -23.77 7.60
N THR A 154 -8.05 -22.92 8.45
CA THR A 154 -9.42 -22.40 8.34
C THR A 154 -9.40 -21.01 7.70
N GLN A 155 -10.36 -20.69 6.85
CA GLN A 155 -10.53 -19.34 6.32
C GLN A 155 -11.18 -18.45 7.40
N ILE A 156 -10.37 -17.76 8.20
CA ILE A 156 -10.86 -16.91 9.29
C ILE A 156 -11.23 -15.49 8.82
N VAL A 157 -10.75 -15.09 7.64
CA VAL A 157 -11.06 -13.80 7.02
C VAL A 157 -11.26 -13.99 5.52
N LEU A 158 -12.40 -13.57 4.95
CA LEU A 158 -12.58 -13.52 3.50
C LEU A 158 -11.95 -12.26 2.91
N PRO A 159 -11.22 -12.35 1.79
CA PRO A 159 -10.69 -11.17 1.10
C PRO A 159 -11.85 -10.31 0.59
N PHE A 160 -11.79 -9.00 0.84
CA PHE A 160 -12.80 -8.06 0.34
C PHE A 160 -12.18 -6.73 -0.11
N GLY A 161 -11.85 -5.84 0.83
CA GLY A 161 -11.23 -4.55 0.49
C GLY A 161 -9.72 -4.68 0.32
N LYS A 162 -9.26 -5.07 -0.87
CA LYS A 162 -7.82 -5.27 -1.13
C LYS A 162 -7.10 -3.96 -1.38
N SER A 163 -5.85 -3.91 -0.96
CA SER A 163 -4.91 -2.90 -1.39
C SER A 163 -3.56 -3.54 -1.62
N VAL A 164 -2.74 -2.95 -2.48
CA VAL A 164 -1.40 -3.43 -2.76
C VAL A 164 -0.45 -2.26 -2.56
N GLU A 165 0.71 -2.50 -1.94
CA GLU A 165 1.78 -1.50 -1.90
C GLU A 165 2.61 -1.60 -3.17
N LEU A 166 2.74 -0.45 -3.83
CA LEU A 166 3.39 -0.27 -5.12
C LEU A 166 4.29 0.96 -5.05
N SER A 167 5.10 1.15 -6.08
CA SER A 167 5.88 2.36 -6.31
C SER A 167 5.21 3.22 -7.37
N VAL A 168 5.30 4.54 -7.23
CA VAL A 168 4.81 5.50 -8.24
C VAL A 168 5.97 6.38 -8.67
N ILE A 169 6.30 6.37 -9.95
CA ILE A 169 7.35 7.19 -10.57
C ILE A 169 6.73 8.49 -11.07
N ASN A 170 7.39 9.62 -10.84
CA ASN A 170 7.10 10.91 -11.47
C ASN A 170 8.00 11.09 -12.70
N VAL A 171 7.46 10.76 -13.87
CA VAL A 171 8.19 10.79 -15.15
C VAL A 171 8.53 12.21 -15.57
N ASN A 172 7.64 13.19 -15.32
CA ASN A 172 7.94 14.58 -15.68
C ASN A 172 9.18 15.09 -14.94
N PHE A 173 9.24 14.87 -13.62
CA PHE A 173 10.39 15.27 -12.82
C PHE A 173 11.65 14.45 -13.14
N PHE A 174 11.50 13.14 -13.35
CA PHE A 174 12.61 12.29 -13.78
C PHE A 174 13.26 12.80 -15.08
N LEU A 175 12.47 13.08 -16.10
CA LEU A 175 12.98 13.60 -17.38
C LEU A 175 13.55 15.02 -17.25
N GLU A 176 13.01 15.85 -16.35
CA GLU A 176 13.63 17.14 -16.04
C GLU A 176 15.03 16.94 -15.45
N PHE A 177 15.19 16.05 -14.46
CA PHE A 177 16.50 15.75 -13.87
C PHE A 177 17.49 15.25 -14.93
N VAL A 178 17.10 14.29 -15.77
CA VAL A 178 17.95 13.80 -16.87
C VAL A 178 18.36 14.95 -17.79
N SER A 179 17.44 15.87 -18.11
CA SER A 179 17.74 17.01 -18.98
C SER A 179 18.82 17.97 -18.47
N LYS A 180 19.09 17.95 -17.15
CA LYS A 180 20.10 18.79 -16.51
C LYS A 180 21.49 18.17 -16.55
N ILE A 181 21.63 16.90 -16.89
CA ILE A 181 22.93 16.20 -16.92
C ILE A 181 23.64 16.48 -18.24
N LYS A 182 24.89 16.98 -18.17
CA LYS A 182 25.77 17.16 -19.33
C LYS A 182 27.20 16.79 -18.99
N THR A 183 27.72 15.71 -19.56
CA THR A 183 29.07 15.23 -19.25
C THR A 183 29.94 15.20 -20.50
N GLY A 184 31.24 15.47 -20.32
CA GLY A 184 32.25 15.09 -21.32
C GLY A 184 32.42 13.57 -21.35
N ALA A 185 33.48 13.10 -22.01
CA ALA A 185 33.87 11.69 -21.87
C ALA A 185 34.21 11.40 -20.40
N LEU A 186 33.64 10.34 -19.83
CA LEU A 186 33.87 9.91 -18.44
C LEU A 186 34.62 8.58 -18.43
N THR A 187 35.38 8.31 -17.38
CA THR A 187 35.99 6.99 -17.11
C THR A 187 35.26 6.32 -15.95
N GLU A 188 34.82 5.08 -16.14
CA GLU A 188 34.13 4.32 -15.08
C GLU A 188 35.16 3.67 -14.13
N GLY A 189 35.33 4.24 -12.93
CA GLY A 189 36.22 3.69 -11.91
C GLY A 189 37.69 3.56 -12.36
N ASN A 190 38.46 2.66 -11.74
CA ASN A 190 39.86 2.39 -12.09
C ASN A 190 40.03 1.59 -13.41
N GLY A 191 39.03 1.61 -14.31
CA GLY A 191 38.98 0.86 -15.56
C GLY A 191 39.16 1.72 -16.81
N SER A 192 39.44 1.07 -17.95
CA SER A 192 39.79 1.68 -19.25
C SER A 192 38.60 1.99 -20.18
N ASP A 193 37.36 1.83 -19.71
CA ASP A 193 36.17 2.02 -20.56
C ASP A 193 35.74 3.49 -20.53
N GLU A 194 35.94 4.18 -21.67
CA GLU A 194 35.49 5.56 -21.88
C GLU A 194 33.99 5.60 -22.19
N ILE A 195 33.22 6.28 -21.34
CA ILE A 195 31.84 6.64 -21.61
C ILE A 195 31.86 7.88 -22.51
N SER A 196 31.28 7.81 -23.70
CA SER A 196 31.17 8.96 -24.61
C SER A 196 30.41 10.12 -23.97
N ALA A 197 30.67 11.36 -24.43
CA ALA A 197 29.96 12.54 -23.96
C ALA A 197 28.43 12.37 -23.94
N PHE A 198 27.80 12.80 -22.85
CA PHE A 198 26.36 12.68 -22.62
C PHE A 198 25.70 14.06 -22.60
N ASP A 199 24.69 14.27 -23.46
CA ASP A 199 23.80 15.43 -23.38
C ASP A 199 22.38 14.97 -23.02
N GLY A 200 22.08 15.07 -21.72
CA GLY A 200 20.79 14.67 -21.17
C GLY A 200 19.63 15.48 -21.72
N SER A 201 19.85 16.69 -22.24
CA SER A 201 18.77 17.49 -22.83
C SER A 201 18.21 16.86 -24.11
N ILE A 202 19.07 16.23 -24.92
CA ILE A 202 18.68 15.50 -26.13
C ILE A 202 17.95 14.22 -25.75
N VAL A 203 18.52 13.46 -24.82
CA VAL A 203 17.96 12.19 -24.32
C VAL A 203 16.57 12.41 -23.72
N ALA A 204 16.44 13.38 -22.80
CA ALA A 204 15.18 13.69 -22.14
C ALA A 204 14.10 14.19 -23.10
N THR A 205 14.48 14.94 -24.15
CA THR A 205 13.53 15.41 -25.17
C THR A 205 12.95 14.24 -25.96
N LYS A 206 13.80 13.31 -26.44
CA LYS A 206 13.35 12.12 -27.15
C LYS A 206 12.47 11.23 -26.28
N ALA A 207 12.91 10.96 -25.05
CA ALA A 207 12.15 10.17 -24.09
C ALA A 207 10.80 10.82 -23.76
N ARG A 208 10.75 12.15 -23.63
CA ARG A 208 9.50 12.91 -23.42
C ARG A 208 8.54 12.72 -24.59
N THR A 209 9.00 12.91 -25.83
CA THR A 209 8.17 12.70 -27.03
C THR A 209 7.61 11.29 -27.09
N ALA A 210 8.46 10.27 -26.89
CA ALA A 210 8.04 8.88 -26.86
C ALA A 210 7.00 8.61 -25.76
N PHE A 211 7.19 9.19 -24.57
CA PHE A 211 6.28 8.99 -23.45
C PHE A 211 4.93 9.70 -23.61
N GLU A 212 4.91 10.90 -24.19
CA GLU A 212 3.67 11.61 -24.52
C GLU A 212 2.92 10.93 -25.68
N GLU A 213 3.62 10.31 -26.63
CA GLU A 213 3.03 9.45 -27.66
C GLU A 213 2.41 8.19 -27.04
N PHE A 214 3.12 7.52 -26.13
CA PHE A 214 2.60 6.39 -25.34
C PHE A 214 1.33 6.79 -24.56
N ASN A 215 1.31 7.95 -23.92
CA ASN A 215 0.11 8.46 -23.25
C ASN A 215 -1.07 8.62 -24.20
N ASN A 216 -0.81 9.13 -25.40
CA ASN A 216 -1.84 9.39 -26.39
C ASN A 216 -2.35 8.14 -27.10
N SER A 217 -1.52 7.12 -27.29
CA SER A 217 -1.91 5.87 -27.93
C SER A 217 -2.54 4.88 -26.95
N GLU A 218 -1.89 4.65 -25.80
CA GLU A 218 -2.26 3.58 -24.87
C GLU A 218 -3.13 4.07 -23.70
N ARG A 219 -3.00 5.35 -23.29
CA ARG A 219 -3.60 5.87 -22.04
C ARG A 219 -4.53 7.06 -22.23
N LYS A 220 -5.03 7.27 -23.46
CA LYS A 220 -5.81 8.48 -23.84
C LYS A 220 -7.00 8.77 -22.94
N ASN A 221 -7.78 7.76 -22.57
CA ASN A 221 -8.96 7.94 -21.70
C ASN A 221 -8.58 8.33 -20.26
N LEU A 222 -7.39 7.93 -19.84
CA LEU A 222 -6.82 8.19 -18.52
C LEU A 222 -6.14 9.57 -18.45
N THR A 223 -5.43 9.97 -19.52
CA THR A 223 -4.53 11.14 -19.52
C THR A 223 -5.02 12.31 -20.39
N GLY A 224 -6.09 12.15 -21.16
CA GLY A 224 -6.55 13.18 -22.11
C GLY A 224 -5.58 13.36 -23.29
N GLU A 225 -5.05 14.57 -23.49
CA GLU A 225 -4.05 14.87 -24.53
C GLU A 225 -2.66 14.27 -24.26
N GLY A 226 -2.49 13.55 -23.14
CA GLY A 226 -1.28 12.79 -22.84
C GLY A 226 -0.02 13.62 -22.56
N LYS A 227 -0.11 14.96 -22.58
CA LYS A 227 0.99 15.86 -22.27
C LYS A 227 1.35 15.83 -20.79
N LEU A 228 2.64 15.86 -20.51
CA LEU A 228 3.14 16.01 -19.13
C LEU A 228 2.77 17.38 -18.57
N SER A 229 2.65 17.49 -17.24
CA SER A 229 2.23 18.73 -16.56
C SER A 229 3.14 19.93 -16.79
N GLY A 230 4.38 19.71 -17.22
CA GLY A 230 5.35 20.78 -17.44
C GLY A 230 5.89 21.43 -16.17
N THR A 231 5.52 20.93 -14.98
CA THR A 231 6.09 21.35 -13.70
C THR A 231 7.62 21.28 -13.76
N LYS A 232 8.28 22.36 -13.32
CA LYS A 232 9.74 22.48 -13.24
C LYS A 232 10.16 22.55 -11.78
N VAL A 233 11.20 21.82 -11.42
CA VAL A 233 11.74 21.74 -10.07
C VAL A 233 13.09 22.41 -9.96
N TYR A 234 13.85 22.52 -11.05
CA TYR A 234 15.18 23.11 -11.06
C TYR A 234 15.20 24.51 -11.68
N LYS A 235 16.22 25.29 -11.30
CA LYS A 235 16.61 26.51 -12.04
C LYS A 235 16.95 26.17 -13.50
N ASP A 236 16.69 27.10 -14.39
CA ASP A 236 16.88 26.87 -15.83
C ASP A 236 18.35 26.68 -16.21
N ASP A 237 19.25 27.40 -15.56
CA ASP A 237 20.70 27.41 -15.77
C ASP A 237 21.46 26.27 -15.08
N LEU A 238 20.79 25.43 -14.29
CA LEU A 238 21.43 24.28 -13.64
C LEU A 238 22.00 23.32 -14.70
N VAL A 239 23.28 22.97 -14.53
CA VAL A 239 23.93 21.87 -15.25
C VAL A 239 24.55 20.92 -14.22
N ILE A 240 24.23 19.63 -14.33
CA ILE A 240 24.78 18.56 -13.49
C ILE A 240 25.92 17.90 -14.26
N ASN A 241 27.14 18.08 -13.77
CA ASN A 241 28.36 17.52 -14.33
C ASN A 241 29.43 17.41 -13.24
N GLU A 242 30.54 16.72 -13.51
CA GLU A 242 31.58 16.50 -12.50
C GLU A 242 32.15 17.80 -11.93
N ALA A 243 32.31 18.85 -12.75
CA ALA A 243 32.83 20.14 -12.31
C ALA A 243 31.88 20.82 -11.30
N ASN A 244 30.58 20.78 -11.58
CA ASN A 244 29.55 21.41 -10.75
C ASN A 244 29.21 20.60 -9.49
N LEU A 245 29.58 19.32 -9.45
CA LEU A 245 29.50 18.49 -8.23
C LEU A 245 30.68 18.74 -7.26
N GLY A 246 31.66 19.56 -7.64
CA GLY A 246 32.75 20.00 -6.77
C GLY A 246 33.60 18.83 -6.25
N ASN A 247 33.77 18.74 -4.93
CA ASN A 247 34.58 17.69 -4.28
C ASN A 247 33.74 16.47 -3.84
N ASN A 248 32.46 16.39 -4.20
CA ASN A 248 31.61 15.27 -3.82
C ASN A 248 31.90 14.04 -4.71
N GLN A 249 32.93 13.26 -4.33
CA GLN A 249 33.39 12.10 -5.09
C GLN A 249 32.28 11.05 -5.29
N ASN A 250 31.51 10.76 -4.24
CA ASN A 250 30.40 9.80 -4.31
C ASN A 250 29.36 10.24 -5.36
N ALA A 251 29.03 11.53 -5.42
CA ALA A 251 28.09 12.03 -6.43
C ALA A 251 28.65 11.94 -7.86
N LYS A 252 29.96 12.09 -8.07
CA LYS A 252 30.59 11.91 -9.39
C LYS A 252 30.54 10.46 -9.85
N GLU A 253 30.87 9.53 -8.96
CA GLU A 253 30.81 8.09 -9.25
C GLU A 253 29.38 7.63 -9.53
N SER A 254 28.41 8.08 -8.74
CA SER A 254 26.98 7.84 -9.01
C SER A 254 26.54 8.45 -10.34
N LEU A 255 27.02 9.67 -10.68
CA LEU A 255 26.69 10.29 -11.97
C LEU A 255 27.20 9.45 -13.15
N ALA A 256 28.44 8.96 -13.09
CA ALA A 256 29.02 8.12 -14.14
C ALA A 256 28.19 6.85 -14.38
N ARG A 257 27.78 6.15 -13.31
CA ARG A 257 26.91 4.96 -13.41
C ARG A 257 25.53 5.29 -14.02
N LEU A 258 24.95 6.43 -13.66
CA LEU A 258 23.64 6.84 -14.18
C LEU A 258 23.67 7.21 -15.67
N VAL A 259 24.74 7.82 -16.16
CA VAL A 259 24.87 8.22 -17.58
C VAL A 259 24.70 7.01 -18.52
N ASN A 260 25.32 5.88 -18.17
CA ASN A 260 25.19 4.64 -18.95
C ASN A 260 23.74 4.17 -19.03
N LEU A 261 23.02 4.18 -17.90
CA LEU A 261 21.62 3.77 -17.83
C LEU A 261 20.69 4.73 -18.58
N PHE A 262 20.93 6.04 -18.51
CA PHE A 262 20.07 7.04 -19.13
C PHE A 262 20.25 7.13 -20.64
N ASN A 263 21.40 6.75 -21.20
CA ASN A 263 21.60 6.70 -22.65
C ASN A 263 20.55 5.85 -23.37
N GLU A 264 20.14 4.73 -22.76
CA GLU A 264 19.12 3.85 -23.34
C GLU A 264 17.77 4.55 -23.56
N LEU A 265 17.41 5.52 -22.72
CA LEU A 265 16.16 6.29 -22.86
C LEU A 265 16.10 7.06 -24.18
N GLY A 266 17.25 7.53 -24.68
CA GLY A 266 17.34 8.30 -25.93
C GLY A 266 17.05 7.48 -27.18
N THR A 267 16.96 6.15 -27.04
CA THR A 267 16.67 5.19 -28.11
C THR A 267 15.28 4.57 -28.01
N ALA A 268 14.58 4.79 -26.89
CA ALA A 268 13.23 4.26 -26.66
C ALA A 268 12.18 4.97 -27.54
N ASN A 269 11.09 4.27 -27.81
CA ASN A 269 9.94 4.75 -28.56
C ASN A 269 8.65 4.57 -27.74
N ALA A 270 7.50 4.97 -28.29
CA ALA A 270 6.22 4.89 -27.58
C ALA A 270 5.84 3.48 -27.09
N GLN A 271 6.35 2.42 -27.73
CA GLN A 271 6.00 1.03 -27.39
C GLN A 271 6.78 0.47 -26.20
N ASN A 272 7.93 1.06 -25.83
CA ASN A 272 8.83 0.51 -24.82
C ASN A 272 9.39 1.52 -23.81
N ILE A 273 9.07 2.80 -23.96
CA ILE A 273 9.58 3.86 -23.08
C ILE A 273 9.18 3.66 -21.62
N ASP A 274 7.96 3.20 -21.34
CA ASP A 274 7.50 3.00 -19.97
C ASP A 274 8.24 1.82 -19.30
N GLU A 275 8.46 0.72 -20.02
CA GLU A 275 9.27 -0.41 -19.55
C GLU A 275 10.71 0.00 -19.23
N LYS A 276 11.34 0.80 -20.10
CA LYS A 276 12.68 1.32 -19.90
C LYS A 276 12.78 2.23 -18.68
N ILE A 277 11.79 3.10 -18.47
CA ILE A 277 11.71 3.91 -17.25
C ILE A 277 11.56 3.00 -16.02
N ARG A 278 10.68 1.99 -16.03
CA ARG A 278 10.50 1.05 -14.91
C ARG A 278 11.77 0.27 -14.57
N GLU A 279 12.54 -0.11 -15.59
CA GLU A 279 13.79 -0.86 -15.44
C GLU A 279 14.82 -0.08 -14.62
N ILE A 280 14.98 1.21 -14.92
CA ILE A 280 15.86 2.14 -14.17
C ILE A 280 15.50 2.14 -12.68
N PHE A 281 14.21 2.18 -12.35
CA PHE A 281 13.74 2.26 -10.97
C PHE A 281 13.67 0.90 -10.25
N SER A 282 14.00 -0.21 -10.92
CA SER A 282 13.81 -1.55 -10.36
C SER A 282 14.90 -2.00 -9.38
N LYS A 283 16.09 -1.37 -9.42
CA LYS A 283 17.26 -1.74 -8.62
C LYS A 283 17.51 -0.75 -7.50
N ASN A 284 17.75 -1.25 -6.28
CA ASN A 284 18.12 -0.42 -5.13
C ASN A 284 19.33 0.47 -5.42
N GLU A 285 20.36 -0.05 -6.11
CA GLU A 285 21.58 0.69 -6.46
C GLU A 285 21.28 1.95 -7.29
N THR A 286 20.49 1.82 -8.36
CA THR A 286 20.10 2.95 -9.21
C THR A 286 19.34 4.02 -8.41
N ILE A 287 18.46 3.60 -7.49
CA ILE A 287 17.73 4.50 -6.60
C ILE A 287 18.70 5.30 -5.70
N ILE A 288 19.70 4.63 -5.13
CA ILE A 288 20.73 5.28 -4.30
C ILE A 288 21.60 6.24 -5.12
N ASP A 289 21.97 5.88 -6.35
CA ASP A 289 22.75 6.77 -7.22
C ASP A 289 21.99 8.05 -7.57
N MET A 290 20.70 7.90 -7.93
CA MET A 290 19.83 9.06 -8.19
C MET A 290 19.68 9.94 -6.94
N ALA A 291 19.49 9.34 -5.75
CA ALA A 291 19.39 10.07 -4.50
C ALA A 291 20.68 10.83 -4.16
N THR A 292 21.84 10.23 -4.41
CA THR A 292 23.16 10.81 -4.16
C THR A 292 23.37 12.08 -5.01
N VAL A 293 23.13 11.97 -6.33
CA VAL A 293 23.27 13.12 -7.24
C VAL A 293 22.22 14.20 -6.95
N TYR A 294 20.97 13.82 -6.71
CA TYR A 294 19.89 14.75 -6.36
C TYR A 294 20.21 15.53 -5.08
N ASN A 295 20.70 14.85 -4.04
CA ASN A 295 21.07 15.49 -2.77
C ASN A 295 22.19 16.53 -2.96
N ALA A 296 23.15 16.25 -3.85
CA ALA A 296 24.25 17.17 -4.14
C ALA A 296 23.79 18.47 -4.82
N VAL A 297 22.67 18.46 -5.55
CA VAL A 297 22.18 19.62 -6.33
C VAL A 297 20.93 20.28 -5.74
N LYS A 298 20.41 19.81 -4.61
CA LYS A 298 19.13 20.26 -4.01
C LYS A 298 19.04 21.75 -3.68
N SER A 299 20.17 22.44 -3.52
CA SER A 299 20.21 23.91 -3.33
C SER A 299 19.74 24.69 -4.57
N ASN A 300 19.59 24.02 -5.71
CA ASN A 300 19.14 24.60 -6.98
C ASN A 300 17.64 24.41 -7.26
N PHE A 301 16.84 24.05 -6.25
CA PHE A 301 15.39 23.91 -6.46
C PHE A 301 14.67 25.25 -6.66
N ASP A 302 13.89 25.28 -7.74
CA ASP A 302 13.06 26.38 -8.19
C ASP A 302 11.72 25.89 -8.75
N LEU A 303 10.85 25.47 -7.82
CA LEU A 303 9.54 24.90 -8.14
C LEU A 303 8.63 25.93 -8.85
N ARG A 304 8.28 25.60 -10.09
CA ARG A 304 7.38 26.34 -10.97
C ARG A 304 6.37 25.39 -11.60
N TYR A 305 5.11 25.79 -11.70
CA TYR A 305 4.08 25.01 -12.41
C TYR A 305 3.68 25.72 -13.70
N ALA A 306 3.31 24.93 -14.72
CA ALA A 306 2.70 25.46 -15.92
C ALA A 306 1.19 25.60 -15.70
N ASP A 307 0.63 26.75 -16.06
CA ASP A 307 -0.82 26.90 -16.15
C ASP A 307 -1.38 26.30 -17.45
N LYS A 308 -2.69 26.44 -17.67
CA LYS A 308 -3.38 25.90 -18.86
C LYS A 308 -2.90 26.49 -20.19
N LYS A 309 -2.24 27.65 -20.17
CA LYS A 309 -1.63 28.29 -21.36
C LYS A 309 -0.18 27.88 -21.54
N GLY A 310 0.40 27.17 -20.57
CA GLY A 310 1.80 26.79 -20.52
C GLY A 310 2.69 27.84 -19.85
N ASP A 311 2.11 28.92 -19.30
CA ASP A 311 2.88 29.95 -18.61
C ASP A 311 3.36 29.42 -17.26
N LEU A 312 4.64 29.66 -16.93
CA LEU A 312 5.25 29.18 -15.69
C LEU A 312 5.05 30.16 -14.54
N HIS A 313 4.53 29.65 -13.43
CA HIS A 313 4.28 30.41 -12.21
C HIS A 313 5.08 29.86 -11.04
N ASN A 314 5.61 30.75 -10.20
CA ASN A 314 6.37 30.37 -9.01
C ASN A 314 5.45 29.85 -7.90
N VAL A 315 5.85 28.76 -7.26
CA VAL A 315 5.20 28.31 -6.01
C VAL A 315 5.93 28.94 -4.82
N ASN A 316 5.21 29.58 -3.89
CA ASN A 316 5.83 30.16 -2.69
C ASN A 316 6.46 29.04 -1.83
N LYS A 317 7.78 29.13 -1.61
CA LYS A 317 8.66 28.05 -1.15
C LYS A 317 8.79 27.89 0.38
N SER A 318 8.08 28.68 1.20
CA SER A 318 8.49 28.90 2.60
C SER A 318 8.36 27.72 3.57
N ALA A 319 8.01 26.51 3.11
CA ALA A 319 7.88 25.36 4.02
C ALA A 319 8.31 23.98 3.45
N ASP A 320 8.66 23.79 2.18
CA ASP A 320 8.73 22.42 1.61
C ASP A 320 10.16 21.84 1.55
N SER A 321 10.31 20.63 2.09
CA SER A 321 11.49 19.79 1.90
C SER A 321 11.22 18.87 0.74
N HIS A 322 12.25 18.66 -0.05
CA HIS A 322 12.24 18.00 -1.33
C HIS A 322 12.94 16.66 -1.14
N PHE A 323 12.16 15.61 -1.06
CA PHE A 323 12.68 14.25 -0.91
C PHE A 323 12.77 13.62 -2.29
N SER A 324 13.88 12.92 -2.56
CA SER A 324 14.07 12.20 -3.82
C SER A 324 13.18 10.95 -3.91
N PHE A 325 13.07 10.20 -2.80
CA PHE A 325 12.31 8.94 -2.74
C PHE A 325 11.38 8.87 -1.53
N GLY A 326 10.30 8.09 -1.64
CA GLY A 326 9.36 7.83 -0.55
C GLY A 326 9.14 6.35 -0.29
N ILE A 327 9.25 5.91 0.98
CA ILE A 327 8.84 4.57 1.40
C ILE A 327 7.67 4.67 2.38
N ASP A 328 6.49 4.18 1.99
CA ASP A 328 5.32 4.20 2.88
C ASP A 328 5.52 3.16 3.99
N SER A 329 5.80 1.89 3.66
CA SER A 329 6.05 0.85 4.68
C SER A 329 7.45 0.22 4.63
N LEU A 330 8.25 0.54 5.64
CA LEU A 330 9.51 -0.19 5.87
C LEU A 330 9.27 -1.66 6.21
N ALA A 331 8.25 -1.96 7.01
CA ALA A 331 7.91 -3.34 7.34
C ALA A 331 7.64 -4.16 6.07
N ASN A 332 6.84 -3.64 5.14
CA ASN A 332 6.53 -4.36 3.92
C ASN A 332 7.70 -4.45 2.95
N LYS A 333 8.62 -3.47 2.96
CA LYS A 333 9.86 -3.55 2.17
C LYS A 333 10.65 -4.83 2.46
N TYR A 334 10.78 -5.21 3.74
CA TYR A 334 11.44 -6.47 4.10
C TYR A 334 10.74 -7.70 3.53
N PHE A 335 9.40 -7.76 3.59
CA PHE A 335 8.64 -8.88 3.01
C PHE A 335 8.80 -8.94 1.49
N MET A 336 8.75 -7.79 0.82
CA MET A 336 8.91 -7.75 -0.64
C MET A 336 10.33 -8.14 -1.06
N ASP A 337 11.38 -7.72 -0.34
CA ASP A 337 12.76 -8.17 -0.63
C ASP A 337 12.93 -9.68 -0.39
N GLN A 338 12.30 -10.24 0.65
CA GLN A 338 12.31 -11.69 0.87
C GLN A 338 11.61 -12.46 -0.26
N ALA A 339 10.44 -11.99 -0.68
CA ALA A 339 9.69 -12.62 -1.77
C ALA A 339 10.40 -12.45 -3.12
N ALA A 340 11.06 -11.31 -3.34
CA ALA A 340 11.94 -11.12 -4.48
C ALA A 340 13.06 -12.16 -4.46
N ARG A 341 13.76 -12.37 -3.34
CA ARG A 341 14.81 -13.40 -3.26
C ARG A 341 14.29 -14.81 -3.50
N SER A 342 13.33 -15.22 -2.70
CA SER A 342 12.85 -16.61 -2.64
C SER A 342 11.90 -17.00 -3.77
N GLY A 343 11.24 -16.04 -4.41
CA GLY A 343 10.14 -16.30 -5.34
C GLY A 343 8.85 -16.81 -4.66
N ILE A 344 8.78 -16.74 -3.31
CA ILE A 344 7.67 -17.24 -2.49
C ILE A 344 6.71 -16.08 -2.17
N ALA A 345 5.46 -16.25 -2.58
CA ALA A 345 4.40 -15.25 -2.37
C ALA A 345 3.80 -15.25 -0.96
N SER A 346 3.86 -16.36 -0.22
CA SER A 346 3.32 -16.44 1.14
C SER A 346 4.40 -16.91 2.11
N ILE A 347 4.88 -15.97 2.93
CA ILE A 347 5.95 -16.23 3.90
C ILE A 347 5.31 -16.85 5.15
N ASP A 348 5.60 -18.13 5.39
CA ASP A 348 5.18 -18.81 6.61
C ASP A 348 6.05 -18.37 7.79
N ILE A 349 5.57 -17.37 8.53
CA ILE A 349 6.27 -16.85 9.70
C ILE A 349 6.22 -17.82 10.89
N THR A 350 5.48 -18.93 10.81
CA THR A 350 5.46 -19.94 11.88
C THR A 350 6.54 -21.01 11.69
N ASN A 351 7.12 -21.11 10.50
CA ASN A 351 8.23 -21.99 10.18
C ASN A 351 9.57 -21.32 10.48
N LYS A 352 10.45 -21.98 11.24
CA LYS A 352 11.80 -21.49 11.58
C LYS A 352 12.75 -21.44 10.38
N ASP A 353 12.51 -22.28 9.38
CA ASP A 353 13.35 -22.41 8.19
C ASP A 353 12.83 -21.57 7.00
N ASN A 354 11.99 -20.56 7.26
CA ASN A 354 11.37 -19.72 6.24
C ASN A 354 12.36 -18.77 5.52
N GLY A 355 13.61 -18.68 5.99
CA GLY A 355 14.68 -17.80 5.46
C GLY A 355 14.45 -16.30 5.67
N PHE A 356 13.30 -15.92 6.23
CA PHE A 356 12.96 -14.56 6.57
C PHE A 356 13.60 -14.15 7.90
N PHE A 357 13.69 -12.84 8.14
CA PHE A 357 14.40 -12.31 9.30
C PHE A 357 13.68 -12.52 10.62
N TYR A 358 12.47 -13.09 10.61
CA TYR A 358 11.86 -13.58 11.83
C TYR A 358 10.92 -14.78 11.60
N ASN A 359 10.76 -15.55 12.67
CA ASN A 359 9.65 -16.47 12.85
C ASN A 359 8.95 -16.20 14.19
N ALA A 360 7.70 -16.63 14.29
CA ALA A 360 6.82 -16.39 15.41
C ALA A 360 5.90 -17.59 15.66
N THR A 361 5.78 -17.99 16.92
CA THR A 361 4.83 -19.01 17.39
C THR A 361 4.03 -18.48 18.59
N TYR A 362 2.89 -19.09 18.86
CA TYR A 362 2.03 -18.74 19.99
C TYR A 362 1.42 -20.00 20.60
N ASP A 363 1.58 -20.15 21.90
CA ASP A 363 0.95 -21.21 22.70
C ASP A 363 -0.35 -20.67 23.32
N LYS A 364 -1.49 -21.24 22.92
CA LYS A 364 -2.82 -20.84 23.38
C LYS A 364 -3.05 -21.12 24.86
N ALA A 365 -2.57 -22.26 25.37
CA ALA A 365 -2.80 -22.68 26.75
C ALA A 365 -2.08 -21.78 27.74
N THR A 366 -0.85 -21.39 27.43
CA THR A 366 -0.03 -20.54 28.30
C THR A 366 -0.13 -19.06 27.94
N ARG A 367 -0.68 -18.70 26.77
CA ARG A 367 -0.67 -17.35 26.17
C ARG A 367 0.74 -16.80 25.96
N VAL A 368 1.68 -17.69 25.64
CA VAL A 368 3.09 -17.35 25.45
C VAL A 368 3.40 -17.24 23.96
N ALA A 369 3.88 -16.08 23.53
CA ALA A 369 4.42 -15.88 22.18
C ALA A 369 5.94 -16.11 22.18
N ASN A 370 6.48 -16.74 21.15
CA ASN A 370 7.91 -16.80 20.91
C ASN A 370 8.22 -16.15 19.57
N VAL A 371 9.16 -15.22 19.54
CA VAL A 371 9.66 -14.58 18.33
C VAL A 371 11.17 -14.79 18.26
N GLU A 372 11.64 -15.31 17.13
CA GLU A 372 13.06 -15.49 16.86
C GLU A 372 13.44 -14.61 15.68
N PHE A 373 14.41 -13.72 15.87
CA PHE A 373 14.94 -12.85 14.83
C PHE A 373 16.23 -13.43 14.25
N ASP A 374 16.36 -13.37 12.93
CA ASP A 374 17.54 -13.78 12.18
C ASP A 374 18.18 -12.56 11.50
N GLN A 375 19.22 -12.03 12.14
CA GLN A 375 20.02 -10.92 11.60
C GLN A 375 20.81 -11.31 10.35
N THR A 376 21.02 -12.60 10.12
CA THR A 376 21.78 -13.12 8.98
C THR A 376 20.92 -13.32 7.74
N SER A 377 19.60 -13.11 7.84
CA SER A 377 18.71 -13.17 6.67
C SER A 377 19.14 -12.17 5.60
N ASP A 378 19.34 -12.66 4.38
CA ASP A 378 19.72 -11.83 3.23
C ASP A 378 18.72 -10.70 2.97
N SER A 379 17.41 -10.96 3.14
CA SER A 379 16.37 -9.94 2.95
C SER A 379 16.49 -8.80 3.97
N PHE A 380 16.87 -9.12 5.21
CA PHE A 380 17.14 -8.12 6.23
C PHE A 380 18.39 -7.30 5.91
N GLN A 381 19.45 -7.96 5.45
CA GLN A 381 20.70 -7.30 5.07
C GLN A 381 20.50 -6.38 3.86
N ASP A 382 19.78 -6.81 2.83
CA ASP A 382 19.47 -5.99 1.66
C ASP A 382 18.69 -4.72 2.01
N THR A 383 17.57 -4.87 2.71
CA THR A 383 16.74 -3.73 3.10
C THR A 383 17.50 -2.82 4.07
N SER A 384 18.22 -3.39 5.05
CA SER A 384 19.01 -2.59 6.00
C SER A 384 20.13 -1.82 5.32
N LYS A 385 20.85 -2.44 4.37
CA LYS A 385 21.87 -1.77 3.57
C LYS A 385 21.24 -0.64 2.75
N PHE A 386 20.14 -0.91 2.05
CA PHE A 386 19.47 0.10 1.24
C PHE A 386 19.05 1.33 2.06
N LEU A 387 18.52 1.12 3.27
CA LEU A 387 18.18 2.22 4.18
C LEU A 387 19.42 2.90 4.77
N GLN A 388 20.49 2.15 5.01
CA GLN A 388 21.77 2.69 5.45
C GLN A 388 22.39 3.59 4.39
N ASP A 389 22.36 3.18 3.12
CA ASP A 389 22.88 4.00 2.02
C ASP A 389 22.13 5.33 1.93
N PHE A 390 20.80 5.34 2.10
CA PHE A 390 20.03 6.60 2.22
C PHE A 390 20.43 7.45 3.41
N LYS A 391 20.66 6.82 4.57
CA LYS A 391 21.11 7.52 5.77
C LYS A 391 22.49 8.13 5.57
N ASP A 392 23.41 7.43 4.92
CA ASP A 392 24.76 7.92 4.68
C ASP A 392 24.73 9.17 3.78
N ILE A 393 23.83 9.21 2.78
CA ILE A 393 23.55 10.43 2.01
C ILE A 393 22.97 11.52 2.91
N ALA A 394 21.99 11.20 3.77
CA ALA A 394 21.35 12.19 4.64
C ALA A 394 22.29 12.77 5.69
N LEU A 395 23.28 12.00 6.16
CA LEU A 395 24.31 12.47 7.08
C LEU A 395 25.22 13.53 6.45
N SER A 396 25.31 13.61 5.12
CA SER A 396 26.02 14.71 4.44
C SER A 396 25.27 16.05 4.54
N ASN A 397 24.04 16.06 5.05
CA ASN A 397 23.25 17.27 5.25
C ASN A 397 23.51 17.92 6.62
N ASP A 398 24.13 17.16 7.52
CA ASP A 398 24.39 17.57 8.89
C ASP A 398 25.48 18.65 8.91
N ASN A 399 25.10 19.84 9.36
CA ASN A 399 26.03 20.91 9.67
C ASN A 399 26.26 20.90 11.18
N ALA A 400 27.50 20.64 11.61
CA ALA A 400 27.89 20.39 13.01
C ALA A 400 27.47 21.45 14.06
N SER A 401 26.92 22.59 13.63
CA SER A 401 26.53 23.71 14.48
C SER A 401 25.02 23.86 14.75
N GLN A 402 24.14 23.05 14.14
CA GLN A 402 22.67 23.23 14.31
C GLN A 402 21.91 21.90 14.42
N GLN A 403 21.00 21.80 15.39
CA GLN A 403 20.03 20.70 15.42
C GLN A 403 19.00 20.87 14.30
N LEU A 404 19.02 19.98 13.33
CA LEU A 404 18.09 19.95 12.21
C LEU A 404 16.78 19.26 12.62
N THR A 405 15.64 19.74 12.11
CA THR A 405 14.37 19.01 12.18
C THR A 405 14.46 17.70 11.38
N TYR A 406 13.61 16.72 11.66
CA TYR A 406 13.57 15.46 10.89
C TYR A 406 13.47 15.73 9.38
N LYS A 407 12.63 16.69 9.00
CA LYS A 407 12.39 17.06 7.61
C LYS A 407 13.67 17.58 6.94
N GLU A 408 14.46 18.38 7.65
CA GLU A 408 15.73 18.95 7.18
C GLU A 408 16.84 17.89 7.12
N GLN A 409 16.92 17.01 8.12
CA GLN A 409 17.89 15.90 8.16
C GLN A 409 17.83 15.06 6.87
N TRP A 410 16.61 14.70 6.46
CA TRP A 410 16.37 13.84 5.31
C TRP A 410 16.11 14.58 3.99
N ASN A 411 16.14 15.92 3.99
CA ASN A 411 15.90 16.72 2.79
C ASN A 411 16.92 16.37 1.70
N GLY A 412 16.48 16.13 0.46
CA GLY A 412 17.34 15.64 -0.61
C GLY A 412 17.39 14.11 -0.75
N THR A 413 16.80 13.36 0.18
CA THR A 413 17.03 11.91 0.27
C THR A 413 15.71 11.14 0.35
N LEU A 414 15.38 10.56 1.50
CA LEU A 414 14.28 9.64 1.71
C LEU A 414 13.19 10.27 2.59
N ASN A 415 11.93 10.17 2.15
CA ASN A 415 10.78 10.40 2.99
C ASN A 415 10.22 9.07 3.49
N LEU A 416 9.83 9.04 4.75
CA LEU A 416 9.17 7.91 5.38
C LEU A 416 7.82 8.33 5.93
N SER A 417 6.83 7.46 5.73
CA SER A 417 5.52 7.61 6.36
C SER A 417 5.67 7.51 7.86
N ARG A 418 5.44 8.61 8.58
CA ARG A 418 5.78 8.70 10.02
C ARG A 418 4.75 9.49 10.79
N GLN A 419 4.72 9.27 12.09
CA GLN A 419 3.88 9.99 13.03
C GLN A 419 4.79 10.89 13.88
N GLU A 420 4.50 12.18 13.94
CA GLU A 420 5.16 13.11 14.87
C GLU A 420 4.08 13.79 15.72
N GLY A 421 4.04 13.45 17.02
CA GLY A 421 2.94 13.83 17.90
C GLY A 421 1.61 13.29 17.38
N THR A 422 0.62 14.18 17.17
CA THR A 422 -0.69 13.82 16.62
C THR A 422 -0.76 13.88 15.09
N THR A 423 0.29 14.37 14.43
CA THR A 423 0.32 14.56 12.98
C THR A 423 0.90 13.34 12.26
N LYS A 424 0.20 12.87 11.24
CA LYS A 424 0.67 11.83 10.31
C LYS A 424 1.19 12.48 9.04
N TYR A 425 2.41 12.13 8.67
CA TYR A 425 3.03 12.52 7.40
C TYR A 425 2.99 11.33 6.45
N TYR A 426 2.43 11.53 5.26
CA TYR A 426 2.39 10.52 4.20
C TYR A 426 3.43 10.83 3.12
N THR A 427 3.97 9.78 2.51
CA THR A 427 4.95 9.92 1.43
C THR A 427 4.37 10.58 0.19
N SER A 428 3.08 10.31 -0.10
CA SER A 428 2.33 10.93 -1.19
C SER A 428 2.25 12.45 -1.09
N ASP A 429 2.21 13.02 0.12
CA ASP A 429 2.13 14.48 0.27
C ASP A 429 3.42 15.18 -0.18
N SER A 430 4.58 14.55 0.04
CA SER A 430 5.86 15.02 -0.49
C SER A 430 6.00 14.76 -1.99
N PHE A 431 5.50 13.61 -2.47
CA PHE A 431 5.50 13.31 -3.89
C PHE A 431 4.71 14.35 -4.70
N LEU A 432 3.57 14.79 -4.16
CA LEU A 432 2.75 15.87 -4.72
C LEU A 432 3.40 17.26 -4.66
N VAL A 433 4.61 17.43 -4.14
CA VAL A 433 5.39 18.66 -4.40
C VAL A 433 5.88 18.67 -5.85
N GLY A 434 5.89 17.52 -6.53
CA GLY A 434 6.41 17.36 -7.90
C GLY A 434 7.92 17.16 -7.95
N SER A 435 8.60 17.07 -6.81
CA SER A 435 10.07 17.02 -6.70
C SER A 435 10.63 15.67 -6.26
N SER A 436 9.80 14.63 -6.17
CA SER A 436 10.23 13.26 -5.86
C SER A 436 10.24 12.43 -7.12
N PHE A 437 11.30 11.63 -7.32
CA PHE A 437 11.38 10.71 -8.45
C PHE A 437 10.38 9.57 -8.31
N MET A 438 10.31 8.98 -7.12
CA MET A 438 9.44 7.86 -6.86
C MET A 438 8.98 7.84 -5.41
N SER A 439 7.73 7.48 -5.17
CA SER A 439 7.24 7.22 -3.83
C SER A 439 6.37 5.97 -3.84
N SER A 440 6.56 5.11 -2.86
CA SER A 440 5.64 3.99 -2.64
C SER A 440 4.41 4.43 -1.85
N GLY A 441 3.35 3.65 -2.02
CA GLY A 441 2.09 3.83 -1.34
C GLY A 441 1.13 2.70 -1.65
N SER A 442 0.06 2.65 -0.86
CA SER A 442 -1.04 1.71 -1.03
C SER A 442 -1.96 2.14 -2.19
N THR A 443 -2.45 1.19 -2.99
CA THR A 443 -3.49 1.44 -4.03
C THR A 443 -4.74 2.11 -3.47
N ALA A 444 -5.04 1.94 -2.17
CA ALA A 444 -6.14 2.62 -1.49
C ALA A 444 -5.88 4.11 -1.22
N GLY A 445 -4.64 4.55 -1.38
CA GLY A 445 -4.21 5.95 -1.35
C GLY A 445 -3.76 6.48 -2.71
N ALA A 446 -3.95 5.72 -3.80
CA ALA A 446 -3.45 6.04 -5.14
C ALA A 446 -3.86 7.42 -5.66
N TYR A 447 -5.07 7.88 -5.34
CA TYR A 447 -5.55 9.22 -5.71
C TYR A 447 -4.73 10.35 -5.09
N ASN A 448 -4.01 10.09 -3.98
CA ASN A 448 -3.13 11.09 -3.36
C ASN A 448 -1.82 11.31 -4.14
N PHE A 449 -1.57 10.63 -5.25
CA PHE A 449 -0.39 10.87 -6.07
C PHE A 449 -0.63 11.85 -7.22
N VAL A 450 -1.90 12.20 -7.50
CA VAL A 450 -2.31 13.03 -8.64
C VAL A 450 -3.38 14.06 -8.28
N LYS A 451 -3.43 14.52 -7.02
CA LYS A 451 -4.46 15.48 -6.53
C LYS A 451 -4.02 16.94 -6.69
N ASP A 452 -4.99 17.84 -6.80
CA ASP A 452 -4.76 19.28 -6.82
C ASP A 452 -4.20 19.79 -5.48
N ARG A 453 -3.34 20.81 -5.55
CA ARG A 453 -2.83 21.56 -4.40
C ARG A 453 -3.28 23.01 -4.45
N SER A 454 -3.70 23.54 -3.32
CA SER A 454 -4.00 24.98 -3.19
C SER A 454 -2.70 25.78 -3.05
N VAL A 455 -2.52 26.80 -3.89
CA VAL A 455 -1.49 27.86 -3.75
C VAL A 455 -2.04 28.98 -2.86
N SER A 456 -3.32 29.30 -3.01
CA SER A 456 -4.06 30.27 -2.22
C SER A 456 -5.50 29.78 -2.01
N LYS A 457 -6.37 30.59 -1.38
CA LYS A 457 -7.80 30.25 -1.23
C LYS A 457 -8.51 30.07 -2.57
N ASP A 458 -8.07 30.78 -3.60
CA ASP A 458 -8.75 30.88 -4.89
C ASP A 458 -7.96 30.22 -6.04
N GLU A 459 -6.76 29.72 -5.76
CA GLU A 459 -5.86 29.15 -6.76
C GLU A 459 -5.41 27.75 -6.37
N THR A 460 -5.67 26.79 -7.26
CA THR A 460 -5.18 25.43 -7.18
C THR A 460 -4.37 25.08 -8.41
N TYR A 461 -3.29 24.32 -8.23
CA TYR A 461 -2.49 23.78 -9.31
C TYR A 461 -2.28 22.27 -9.10
N GLN A 462 -2.00 21.55 -10.17
CA GLN A 462 -1.81 20.11 -10.15
C GLN A 462 -0.35 19.79 -10.50
N PRO A 463 0.57 19.76 -9.50
CA PRO A 463 2.00 19.57 -9.75
C PRO A 463 2.34 18.22 -10.40
N VAL A 464 1.51 17.22 -10.14
CA VAL A 464 1.63 15.87 -10.70
C VAL A 464 0.26 15.42 -11.19
N THR A 465 0.18 15.05 -12.46
CA THR A 465 -1.06 14.63 -13.15
C THR A 465 -1.03 13.14 -13.48
N ASN A 466 -2.15 12.58 -13.94
CA ASN A 466 -2.20 11.20 -14.45
C ASN A 466 -1.21 10.96 -15.61
N ALA A 467 -0.91 11.98 -16.43
CA ALA A 467 0.05 11.86 -17.53
C ALA A 467 1.49 11.74 -17.04
N ASP A 468 1.80 12.23 -15.84
CA ASP A 468 3.16 12.28 -15.30
C ASP A 468 3.59 10.97 -14.63
N VAL A 469 2.66 10.05 -14.37
CA VAL A 469 2.93 8.94 -13.44
C VAL A 469 2.99 7.56 -14.11
N LEU A 470 3.85 6.72 -13.55
CA LEU A 470 3.98 5.31 -13.87
C LEU A 470 4.00 4.47 -12.59
N THR A 471 3.20 3.42 -12.55
CA THR A 471 3.15 2.47 -11.42
C THR A 471 4.22 1.41 -11.51
N ALA A 472 5.25 1.41 -10.68
CA ALA A 472 6.28 0.38 -10.68
C ALA A 472 6.12 -0.60 -9.52
N SER A 473 6.79 -1.75 -9.63
CA SER A 473 7.03 -2.63 -8.47
C SER A 473 7.98 -1.97 -7.46
N THR A 474 8.12 -2.56 -6.28
CA THR A 474 9.17 -2.12 -5.35
C THR A 474 10.56 -2.33 -5.97
N SER A 475 11.51 -1.45 -5.65
CA SER A 475 12.92 -1.68 -6.00
C SER A 475 13.50 -2.77 -5.11
N THR A 476 14.37 -3.61 -5.65
CA THR A 476 15.02 -4.70 -4.89
C THR A 476 16.51 -4.76 -5.19
N ALA A 477 17.27 -5.51 -4.38
CA ALA A 477 18.69 -5.74 -4.67
C ALA A 477 18.89 -6.59 -5.93
N GLN A 478 17.97 -7.52 -6.23
CA GLN A 478 18.06 -8.39 -7.41
C GLN A 478 17.70 -7.67 -8.71
N GLY A 479 17.06 -6.51 -8.63
CA GLY A 479 16.41 -5.88 -9.79
C GLY A 479 15.16 -6.66 -10.23
N LYS A 480 14.55 -6.19 -11.32
CA LYS A 480 13.24 -6.61 -11.88
C LYS A 480 12.72 -7.98 -11.42
N LYS A 481 11.95 -7.94 -10.32
CA LYS A 481 10.94 -8.93 -9.92
C LYS A 481 9.70 -8.13 -9.57
N SER A 482 8.58 -8.45 -10.20
CA SER A 482 7.32 -7.71 -10.06
C SER A 482 6.66 -8.02 -8.71
N VAL A 483 7.29 -7.58 -7.62
CA VAL A 483 6.89 -7.91 -6.25
C VAL A 483 6.13 -6.76 -5.61
N PHE A 484 5.01 -7.11 -4.98
CA PHE A 484 4.13 -6.16 -4.31
C PHE A 484 3.57 -6.75 -3.02
N MET A 485 3.37 -5.94 -1.99
CA MET A 485 2.77 -6.42 -0.75
C MET A 485 1.25 -6.35 -0.82
N SER A 486 0.57 -7.49 -0.70
CA SER A 486 -0.87 -7.53 -0.50
C SER A 486 -1.24 -6.99 0.89
N GLN A 487 -2.26 -6.15 0.91
CA GLN A 487 -2.76 -5.44 2.07
C GLN A 487 -4.29 -5.32 1.99
N GLY A 488 -4.86 -4.77 3.06
CA GLY A 488 -6.28 -4.44 3.13
C GLY A 488 -7.04 -5.37 4.06
N PRO A 489 -8.14 -4.88 4.64
CA PRO A 489 -8.97 -5.69 5.51
C PRO A 489 -9.90 -6.61 4.71
N GLY A 490 -10.24 -7.73 5.30
CA GLY A 490 -11.29 -8.63 4.84
C GLY A 490 -12.50 -8.63 5.77
N ILE A 491 -13.40 -9.57 5.52
CA ILE A 491 -14.59 -9.81 6.34
C ILE A 491 -14.35 -11.02 7.23
N ALA A 492 -14.55 -10.83 8.53
CA ALA A 492 -14.50 -11.86 9.55
C ALA A 492 -15.81 -11.84 10.34
N GLY A 493 -15.99 -12.73 11.31
CA GLY A 493 -17.19 -12.72 12.14
C GLY A 493 -17.13 -13.66 13.33
N PHE A 494 -18.07 -13.45 14.26
CA PHE A 494 -18.39 -14.41 15.32
C PHE A 494 -19.75 -15.04 15.07
N LYS A 495 -19.91 -16.32 15.40
CA LYS A 495 -21.17 -17.06 15.28
C LYS A 495 -22.31 -16.31 15.98
N SER A 496 -23.49 -16.27 15.36
CA SER A 496 -24.64 -15.57 15.90
C SER A 496 -25.12 -16.26 17.18
N THR A 497 -25.61 -15.47 18.13
CA THR A 497 -26.14 -15.95 19.42
C THR A 497 -27.60 -15.56 19.60
N GLY A 498 -28.30 -16.23 20.53
CA GLY A 498 -29.69 -15.95 20.87
C GLY A 498 -30.73 -16.76 20.10
N SER A 499 -32.01 -16.50 20.40
CA SER A 499 -33.15 -17.26 19.86
C SER A 499 -33.38 -17.08 18.36
N ASN A 500 -32.87 -16.00 17.76
CA ASN A 500 -32.95 -15.69 16.33
C ASN A 500 -31.64 -16.04 15.58
N ALA A 501 -30.69 -16.75 16.21
CA ALA A 501 -29.39 -17.05 15.61
C ALA A 501 -29.52 -17.74 14.25
N ALA A 502 -30.42 -18.73 14.11
CA ALA A 502 -30.59 -19.46 12.85
C ALA A 502 -30.98 -18.57 11.66
N ASP A 503 -31.84 -17.57 11.87
CA ASP A 503 -32.24 -16.64 10.82
C ASP A 503 -31.14 -15.61 10.53
N LYS A 504 -30.41 -15.18 11.57
CA LYS A 504 -29.20 -14.35 11.41
C LYS A 504 -28.14 -15.05 10.56
N GLU A 505 -27.92 -16.34 10.77
CA GLU A 505 -26.97 -17.15 9.97
C GLU A 505 -27.37 -17.20 8.49
N LYS A 506 -28.67 -17.35 8.18
CA LYS A 506 -29.15 -17.27 6.79
C LYS A 506 -28.87 -15.91 6.16
N THR A 507 -29.17 -14.82 6.89
CA THR A 507 -28.85 -13.46 6.43
C THR A 507 -27.35 -13.29 6.22
N VAL A 508 -26.50 -13.77 7.13
CA VAL A 508 -25.04 -13.68 7.01
C VAL A 508 -24.56 -14.36 5.73
N THR A 509 -24.99 -15.59 5.46
CA THR A 509 -24.62 -16.31 4.23
C THR A 509 -25.07 -15.57 2.98
N ALA A 510 -26.33 -15.10 2.96
CA ALA A 510 -26.88 -14.35 1.82
C ALA A 510 -26.13 -13.02 1.60
N PHE A 511 -25.82 -12.29 2.68
CA PHE A 511 -25.12 -11.03 2.62
C PHE A 511 -23.67 -11.21 2.14
N LEU A 512 -22.93 -12.21 2.66
CA LEU A 512 -21.57 -12.52 2.18
C LEU A 512 -21.55 -12.83 0.67
N ASN A 513 -22.52 -13.60 0.17
CA ASN A 513 -22.65 -13.88 -1.26
C ASN A 513 -23.00 -12.62 -2.07
N TYR A 514 -23.87 -11.76 -1.56
CA TYR A 514 -24.25 -10.49 -2.19
C TYR A 514 -23.04 -9.54 -2.31
N MET A 515 -22.28 -9.34 -1.23
CA MET A 515 -21.12 -8.45 -1.23
C MET A 515 -20.06 -8.87 -2.26
N MET A 516 -19.90 -10.18 -2.48
CA MET A 516 -18.92 -10.74 -3.42
C MET A 516 -19.36 -10.74 -4.87
N GLN A 517 -20.57 -10.26 -5.18
CA GLN A 517 -21.01 -10.11 -6.57
C GLN A 517 -20.14 -9.07 -7.31
N PRO A 518 -19.91 -9.24 -8.64
CA PRO A 518 -18.95 -8.42 -9.37
C PRO A 518 -19.22 -6.91 -9.25
N LYS A 519 -20.47 -6.48 -9.44
CA LYS A 519 -20.85 -5.07 -9.38
C LYS A 519 -20.73 -4.51 -7.97
N GLN A 520 -21.21 -5.23 -6.97
CA GLN A 520 -21.19 -4.84 -5.56
C GLN A 520 -19.77 -4.65 -5.06
N ALA A 521 -18.88 -5.61 -5.37
CA ALA A 521 -17.47 -5.52 -5.03
C ALA A 521 -16.77 -4.34 -5.74
N ALA A 522 -17.09 -4.10 -7.02
CA ALA A 522 -16.57 -2.97 -7.79
C ALA A 522 -17.05 -1.62 -7.25
N ASP A 523 -18.34 -1.47 -6.97
CA ASP A 523 -18.91 -0.24 -6.41
C ASP A 523 -18.32 0.07 -5.03
N PHE A 524 -18.18 -0.94 -4.18
CA PHE A 524 -17.48 -0.79 -2.90
C PHE A 524 -16.03 -0.31 -3.10
N ALA A 525 -15.29 -0.94 -4.01
CA ALA A 525 -13.92 -0.58 -4.33
C ALA A 525 -13.81 0.87 -4.82
N LEU A 526 -14.70 1.28 -5.74
CA LEU A 526 -14.75 2.64 -6.29
C LEU A 526 -15.10 3.71 -5.25
N LYS A 527 -15.97 3.41 -4.28
CA LYS A 527 -16.28 4.32 -3.18
C LYS A 527 -15.17 4.39 -2.14
N SER A 528 -14.54 3.25 -1.83
CA SER A 528 -13.59 3.10 -0.72
C SER A 528 -12.11 3.29 -1.11
N ASN A 529 -11.82 3.39 -2.40
CA ASN A 529 -10.50 3.29 -3.04
C ASN A 529 -9.79 1.94 -2.88
N TYR A 530 -10.40 0.95 -2.21
CA TYR A 530 -9.86 -0.40 -2.27
C TYR A 530 -9.98 -0.97 -3.68
N MET A 531 -9.35 -2.11 -3.91
CA MET A 531 -9.52 -2.91 -5.12
C MET A 531 -10.41 -4.12 -4.79
N PRO A 532 -11.23 -4.58 -5.76
CA PRO A 532 -11.96 -5.84 -5.62
C PRO A 532 -10.98 -7.02 -5.50
N PRO A 533 -11.32 -8.08 -4.77
CA PRO A 533 -10.47 -9.28 -4.68
C PRO A 533 -10.68 -10.22 -5.87
N THR A 534 -11.78 -10.08 -6.59
CA THR A 534 -12.19 -10.95 -7.70
C THR A 534 -11.86 -10.35 -9.06
N LYS A 535 -11.54 -11.20 -10.04
CA LYS A 535 -11.27 -10.85 -11.43
C LYS A 535 -12.48 -10.15 -12.06
N SER A 536 -13.70 -10.66 -11.83
CA SER A 536 -14.92 -10.04 -12.36
C SER A 536 -15.18 -8.64 -11.81
N GLY A 537 -15.04 -8.43 -10.49
CA GLY A 537 -15.17 -7.12 -9.89
C GLY A 537 -14.06 -6.17 -10.36
N MET A 538 -12.83 -6.68 -10.46
CA MET A 538 -11.69 -5.91 -10.94
C MET A 538 -11.83 -5.48 -12.40
N LEU A 539 -12.44 -6.30 -13.27
CA LEU A 539 -12.75 -5.92 -14.65
C LEU A 539 -13.69 -4.71 -14.72
N ILE A 540 -14.72 -4.66 -13.87
CA ILE A 540 -15.61 -3.49 -13.79
C ILE A 540 -14.82 -2.29 -13.26
N TYR A 541 -14.12 -2.46 -12.14
CA TYR A 541 -13.31 -1.41 -11.49
C TYR A 541 -12.30 -0.76 -12.44
N GLN A 542 -11.59 -1.59 -13.23
CA GLN A 542 -10.55 -1.15 -14.17
C GLN A 542 -11.09 -0.10 -15.16
N ASN A 543 -12.29 -0.31 -15.70
CA ASN A 543 -12.86 0.58 -16.71
C ASN A 543 -13.24 1.97 -16.15
N TYR A 544 -13.47 2.10 -14.84
CA TYR A 544 -13.63 3.41 -14.20
C TYR A 544 -12.28 4.11 -14.02
N VAL A 545 -11.27 3.39 -13.52
CA VAL A 545 -9.95 3.99 -13.24
C VAL A 545 -9.12 4.25 -14.51
N ASN A 546 -9.41 3.55 -15.61
CA ASN A 546 -8.85 3.84 -16.94
C ASN A 546 -9.55 5.02 -17.63
N GLY A 547 -10.72 5.45 -17.12
CA GLY A 547 -11.53 6.50 -17.72
C GLY A 547 -12.41 6.06 -18.88
N ASP A 548 -12.49 4.75 -19.19
CA ASP A 548 -13.42 4.20 -20.19
C ASP A 548 -14.86 4.50 -19.82
N PHE A 549 -15.20 4.35 -18.52
CA PHE A 549 -16.41 4.91 -17.94
C PHE A 549 -16.09 6.15 -17.10
N ASN A 550 -16.67 7.29 -17.49
CA ASN A 550 -16.46 8.54 -16.77
C ASN A 550 -17.56 8.78 -15.73
N ASN A 551 -17.25 8.51 -14.45
CA ASN A 551 -18.20 8.69 -13.35
C ASN A 551 -18.78 10.11 -13.26
N THR A 552 -18.00 11.14 -13.60
CA THR A 552 -18.42 12.55 -13.52
C THR A 552 -19.44 12.94 -14.58
N LYS A 553 -19.41 12.29 -15.75
CA LYS A 553 -20.33 12.55 -16.86
C LYS A 553 -21.57 11.65 -16.82
N GLY A 554 -21.48 10.51 -16.14
CA GLY A 554 -22.56 9.55 -16.00
C GLY A 554 -23.09 8.99 -17.32
N LYS A 555 -22.28 9.03 -18.37
CA LYS A 555 -22.61 8.52 -19.71
C LYS A 555 -21.41 7.80 -20.31
N VAL A 556 -21.71 6.77 -21.09
CA VAL A 556 -20.77 6.03 -21.94
C VAL A 556 -20.60 6.82 -23.24
N GLY A 557 -19.37 7.14 -23.63
CA GLY A 557 -19.09 7.65 -24.98
C GLY A 557 -19.11 6.52 -26.01
N ASP A 558 -19.37 6.81 -27.30
CA ASP A 558 -19.53 5.77 -28.33
C ASP A 558 -18.33 4.82 -28.45
N ALA A 559 -17.10 5.34 -28.40
CA ALA A 559 -15.87 4.52 -28.41
C ALA A 559 -15.72 3.66 -27.15
N SER A 560 -16.12 4.18 -25.99
CA SER A 560 -16.14 3.42 -24.74
C SER A 560 -17.18 2.30 -24.78
N ASN A 561 -18.30 2.48 -25.51
CA ASN A 561 -19.39 1.51 -25.51
C ASN A 561 -18.97 0.14 -26.04
N GLN A 562 -18.08 0.09 -27.04
CA GLN A 562 -17.56 -1.17 -27.56
C GLN A 562 -16.69 -1.90 -26.52
N ILE A 563 -15.83 -1.17 -25.80
CA ILE A 563 -14.98 -1.71 -24.73
C ILE A 563 -15.86 -2.28 -23.61
N LEU A 564 -16.80 -1.47 -23.12
CA LEU A 564 -17.71 -1.86 -22.03
C LEU A 564 -18.61 -3.04 -22.43
N SER A 565 -19.08 -3.09 -23.68
CA SER A 565 -19.83 -4.24 -24.20
C SER A 565 -19.00 -5.52 -24.20
N GLY A 566 -17.71 -5.43 -24.54
CA GLY A 566 -16.78 -6.56 -24.47
C GLY A 566 -16.58 -7.07 -23.04
N VAL A 567 -16.53 -6.17 -22.05
CA VAL A 567 -16.46 -6.53 -20.63
C VAL A 567 -17.73 -7.25 -20.18
N VAL A 568 -18.90 -6.70 -20.52
CA VAL A 568 -20.20 -7.31 -20.22
C VAL A 568 -20.32 -8.71 -20.82
N LYS A 569 -19.86 -8.90 -22.06
CA LYS A 569 -19.83 -10.23 -22.69
C LYS A 569 -19.00 -11.22 -21.88
N LYS A 570 -17.78 -10.85 -21.47
CA LYS A 570 -16.92 -11.71 -20.62
C LYS A 570 -17.55 -12.03 -19.27
N LEU A 571 -18.24 -11.05 -18.66
CA LEU A 571 -18.96 -11.28 -17.40
C LEU A 571 -20.11 -12.27 -17.58
N ASN A 572 -20.85 -12.17 -18.70
CA ASN A 572 -21.96 -13.08 -19.02
C ASN A 572 -21.50 -14.50 -19.37
N GLU A 573 -20.41 -14.67 -20.13
CA GLU A 573 -19.81 -15.98 -20.41
C GLU A 573 -19.46 -16.76 -19.13
N LYS A 574 -19.04 -16.05 -18.06
CA LYS A 574 -18.83 -16.64 -16.74
C LYS A 574 -20.11 -16.89 -15.94
N ASN A 575 -21.18 -16.15 -16.25
CA ASN A 575 -22.46 -16.19 -15.54
C ASN A 575 -23.45 -17.22 -16.11
N GLU A 576 -23.27 -17.74 -17.34
CA GLU A 576 -24.16 -18.71 -17.99
C GLU A 576 -24.40 -20.02 -17.20
N THR A 577 -23.66 -20.23 -16.11
CA THR A 577 -23.88 -21.33 -15.15
C THR A 577 -24.92 -21.03 -14.06
N ASN A 578 -25.46 -19.81 -13.94
CA ASN A 578 -26.34 -19.41 -12.84
C ASN A 578 -27.50 -18.53 -13.34
N ASN A 579 -28.74 -18.90 -12.99
CA ASN A 579 -30.02 -18.25 -13.32
C ASN A 579 -30.18 -16.77 -12.83
N GLY A 580 -29.15 -15.94 -12.89
CA GLY A 580 -29.19 -14.52 -12.52
C GLY A 580 -29.53 -13.61 -13.70
N THR A 581 -29.88 -12.35 -13.40
CA THR A 581 -30.07 -11.31 -14.41
C THR A 581 -28.76 -11.10 -15.19
N ALA A 582 -28.84 -11.14 -16.52
CA ALA A 582 -27.68 -10.89 -17.37
C ALA A 582 -27.10 -9.49 -17.12
N PHE A 583 -25.77 -9.39 -17.12
CA PHE A 583 -25.10 -8.08 -17.13
C PHE A 583 -25.39 -7.38 -18.45
N THR A 584 -25.67 -6.08 -18.38
CA THR A 584 -25.74 -5.16 -19.52
C THR A 584 -24.84 -3.97 -19.24
N VAL A 585 -24.52 -3.17 -20.25
CA VAL A 585 -23.69 -1.97 -20.03
C VAL A 585 -24.41 -1.02 -19.06
N GLU A 586 -25.73 -0.88 -19.21
CA GLU A 586 -26.58 0.02 -18.42
C GLU A 586 -26.69 -0.38 -16.96
N ASN A 587 -26.76 -1.68 -16.66
CA ASN A 587 -26.87 -2.15 -15.28
C ASN A 587 -25.51 -2.34 -14.59
N THR A 588 -24.42 -2.47 -15.36
CA THR A 588 -23.07 -2.72 -14.82
C THR A 588 -22.32 -1.42 -14.59
N PHE A 589 -22.38 -0.49 -15.55
CA PHE A 589 -21.64 0.77 -15.53
C PHE A 589 -22.56 1.93 -15.18
N THR A 590 -22.86 2.06 -13.89
CA THR A 590 -23.71 3.12 -13.35
C THR A 590 -22.90 4.18 -12.62
N PRO A 591 -23.36 5.46 -12.57
CA PRO A 591 -22.68 6.47 -11.77
C PRO A 591 -22.65 6.11 -10.29
N VAL A 592 -21.45 6.05 -9.72
CA VAL A 592 -21.20 5.73 -8.31
C VAL A 592 -21.34 7.00 -7.48
N ARG A 593 -22.25 6.98 -6.50
CA ARG A 593 -22.55 8.11 -5.60
C ARG A 593 -21.99 7.88 -4.20
N SER A 594 -21.59 8.96 -3.54
CA SER A 594 -21.38 9.02 -2.10
C SER A 594 -22.67 9.50 -1.46
N THR A 595 -23.29 8.66 -0.65
CA THR A 595 -24.54 8.94 0.06
C THR A 595 -24.37 10.06 1.09
N SER A 596 -23.30 10.04 1.89
CA SER A 596 -23.05 11.10 2.89
C SER A 596 -22.82 12.49 2.28
N LYS A 597 -22.24 12.55 1.07
CA LYS A 597 -21.95 13.82 0.37
C LYS A 597 -23.03 14.20 -0.64
N ASN A 598 -24.05 13.35 -0.82
CA ASN A 598 -25.11 13.49 -1.81
C ASN A 598 -24.61 13.92 -3.21
N ARG A 599 -23.50 13.34 -3.67
CA ARG A 599 -22.86 13.66 -4.95
C ARG A 599 -22.13 12.45 -5.53
N LEU A 600 -21.73 12.54 -6.79
CA LEU A 600 -20.88 11.52 -7.42
C LEU A 600 -19.60 11.33 -6.61
N SER A 601 -19.21 10.07 -6.41
CA SER A 601 -17.98 9.75 -5.71
C SER A 601 -16.79 10.25 -6.52
N SER A 602 -15.99 11.13 -5.91
CA SER A 602 -14.73 11.63 -6.50
C SER A 602 -13.63 10.56 -6.51
N GLN A 603 -13.83 9.48 -5.76
CA GLN A 603 -12.92 8.32 -5.69
C GLN A 603 -13.05 7.42 -6.92
N ALA A 604 -14.25 7.36 -7.52
CA ALA A 604 -14.51 6.67 -8.77
C ALA A 604 -14.05 7.49 -9.99
N ALA A 605 -12.81 7.97 -9.98
CA ALA A 605 -12.23 8.82 -11.02
C ALA A 605 -11.04 8.13 -11.72
N PRO A 606 -10.67 8.56 -12.95
CA PRO A 606 -9.48 8.05 -13.62
C PRO A 606 -8.23 8.20 -12.76
N ASN A 607 -7.46 7.12 -12.64
CA ASN A 607 -6.29 7.05 -11.77
C ASN A 607 -5.19 6.21 -12.40
N ALA A 608 -4.10 6.87 -12.79
CA ALA A 608 -3.00 6.24 -13.53
C ALA A 608 -2.20 5.25 -12.68
N VAL A 609 -2.25 5.41 -11.36
CA VAL A 609 -1.57 4.51 -10.43
C VAL A 609 -2.25 3.13 -10.39
N ASN A 610 -3.57 3.11 -10.16
CA ASN A 610 -4.31 1.85 -10.11
C ASN A 610 -4.50 1.24 -11.49
N SER A 611 -4.79 2.04 -12.52
CA SER A 611 -4.84 1.60 -13.92
C SER A 611 -3.53 0.91 -14.33
N GLY A 612 -2.39 1.58 -14.12
CA GLY A 612 -1.08 1.03 -14.45
C GLY A 612 -0.71 -0.23 -13.66
N PHE A 613 -1.20 -0.40 -12.42
CA PHE A 613 -1.02 -1.64 -11.67
C PHE A 613 -1.78 -2.80 -12.32
N ILE A 614 -3.06 -2.58 -12.62
CA ILE A 614 -3.96 -3.61 -13.14
C ILE A 614 -3.49 -4.08 -14.52
N GLU A 615 -3.19 -3.14 -15.41
CA GLU A 615 -2.82 -3.45 -16.80
C GLU A 615 -1.47 -4.15 -16.90
N ASN A 616 -0.45 -3.61 -16.22
CA ASN A 616 0.93 -4.06 -16.42
C ASN A 616 1.32 -5.24 -15.53
N TYR A 617 0.64 -5.46 -14.40
CA TYR A 617 1.05 -6.48 -13.43
C TYR A 617 -0.01 -7.53 -13.12
N LEU A 618 -1.30 -7.20 -13.18
CA LEU A 618 -2.36 -8.20 -13.02
C LEU A 618 -2.78 -8.82 -14.36
N ASN A 619 -2.68 -8.04 -15.46
CA ASN A 619 -2.92 -8.48 -16.84
C ASN A 619 -4.20 -9.33 -17.00
N LEU A 620 -5.33 -8.81 -16.53
CA LEU A 620 -6.60 -9.54 -16.41
C LEU A 620 -7.25 -9.95 -17.76
N GLY A 621 -6.61 -9.63 -18.89
CA GLY A 621 -7.21 -9.68 -20.22
C GLY A 621 -6.38 -10.34 -21.33
N THR A 622 -5.12 -10.72 -21.12
CA THR A 622 -4.31 -11.33 -22.19
C THR A 622 -3.66 -12.64 -21.75
N ASN A 623 -3.59 -13.62 -22.67
CA ASN A 623 -2.85 -14.90 -22.47
C ASN A 623 -1.32 -14.72 -22.47
N VAL A 624 -0.83 -13.47 -22.44
CA VAL A 624 0.59 -13.16 -22.36
C VAL A 624 1.04 -13.38 -20.93
N GLN A 625 1.96 -14.32 -20.71
CA GLN A 625 2.57 -14.55 -19.41
C GLN A 625 3.21 -13.22 -18.93
N PRO A 626 2.65 -12.55 -17.90
CA PRO A 626 3.34 -11.40 -17.33
C PRO A 626 4.70 -11.87 -16.79
N SER A 627 5.69 -10.98 -16.73
CA SER A 627 6.81 -11.16 -15.78
C SER A 627 6.20 -11.62 -14.45
N LYS A 628 6.65 -12.75 -13.88
CA LYS A 628 6.00 -13.39 -12.72
C LYS A 628 5.69 -12.35 -11.63
N THR A 629 4.44 -11.88 -11.57
CA THR A 629 3.97 -10.99 -10.53
C THR A 629 3.90 -11.79 -9.24
N ILE A 630 4.43 -11.22 -8.16
CA ILE A 630 4.45 -11.85 -6.84
C ILE A 630 3.72 -10.93 -5.88
N LEU A 631 2.46 -11.26 -5.58
CA LEU A 631 1.71 -10.63 -4.52
C LEU A 631 2.04 -11.30 -3.19
N VAL A 632 2.70 -10.56 -2.31
CA VAL A 632 3.30 -11.08 -1.08
C VAL A 632 2.32 -10.99 0.08
N THR A 633 2.27 -12.05 0.89
CA THR A 633 1.56 -12.13 2.17
C THR A 633 2.44 -12.84 3.19
N SER A 634 2.01 -12.86 4.46
CA SER A 634 2.51 -13.83 5.42
C SER A 634 1.35 -14.64 5.97
N THR A 635 1.68 -15.81 6.51
CA THR A 635 0.73 -16.53 7.36
C THR A 635 0.30 -15.62 8.52
N PRO A 636 -1.00 -15.61 8.89
CA PRO A 636 -1.45 -14.93 10.08
C PRO A 636 -0.80 -15.54 11.32
N ALA A 637 -0.41 -14.70 12.27
CA ALA A 637 0.02 -15.17 13.59
C ALA A 637 -0.48 -14.22 14.68
N PRO A 638 -0.84 -14.73 15.87
CA PRO A 638 -1.35 -13.88 16.97
C PRO A 638 -0.44 -12.69 17.31
N ILE A 639 0.88 -12.88 17.25
CA ILE A 639 1.89 -11.84 17.51
C ILE A 639 2.36 -11.09 16.24
N GLY A 640 1.95 -11.53 15.04
CA GLY A 640 2.47 -11.04 13.76
C GLY A 640 2.26 -9.53 13.56
N SER A 641 1.07 -9.03 13.92
CA SER A 641 0.78 -7.58 13.87
C SER A 641 1.68 -6.77 14.82
N THR A 642 1.99 -7.29 16.00
CA THR A 642 2.86 -6.63 16.98
C THR A 642 4.29 -6.52 16.46
N VAL A 643 4.81 -7.56 15.81
CA VAL A 643 6.15 -7.52 15.18
C VAL A 643 6.17 -6.50 14.04
N ARG A 644 5.19 -6.54 13.12
CA ARG A 644 5.09 -5.62 11.98
C ARG A 644 5.01 -4.15 12.42
N ASP A 645 4.16 -3.83 13.39
CA ASP A 645 4.02 -2.47 13.93
C ASP A 645 5.26 -2.03 14.73
N GLY A 646 5.92 -2.98 15.39
CA GLY A 646 7.20 -2.76 16.07
C GLY A 646 8.29 -2.26 15.12
N ILE A 647 8.38 -2.83 13.91
CA ILE A 647 9.37 -2.42 12.89
C ILE A 647 9.16 -0.96 12.52
N ALA A 648 7.92 -0.59 12.17
CA ALA A 648 7.60 0.78 11.78
C ALA A 648 7.88 1.78 12.92
N THR A 649 7.55 1.42 14.16
CA THR A 649 7.75 2.29 15.34
C THR A 649 9.23 2.41 15.73
N ALA A 650 10.03 1.36 15.55
CA ALA A 650 11.47 1.39 15.82
C ALA A 650 12.26 2.19 14.77
N MET A 651 11.70 2.32 13.56
CA MET A 651 12.43 2.87 12.43
C MET A 651 12.01 4.28 12.00
N THR A 652 10.79 4.74 12.27
CA THR A 652 10.25 5.97 11.64
C THR A 652 9.99 7.12 12.60
N GLY A 653 10.62 8.27 12.35
CA GLY A 653 10.33 9.54 13.04
C GLY A 653 11.28 9.87 14.19
N THR A 654 10.93 10.91 14.95
CA THR A 654 11.74 11.44 16.07
C THR A 654 11.94 10.40 17.17
N GLY A 655 13.16 10.29 17.70
CA GLY A 655 13.51 9.32 18.73
C GLY A 655 13.65 7.87 18.24
N THR A 656 13.74 7.66 16.93
CA THR A 656 13.95 6.34 16.30
C THR A 656 15.31 6.29 15.60
N ILE A 657 15.61 5.17 14.93
CA ILE A 657 16.87 5.03 14.16
C ILE A 657 17.03 6.06 13.03
N THR A 658 15.92 6.66 12.57
CA THR A 658 15.91 7.70 11.54
C THR A 658 16.02 9.12 12.11
N ASP A 659 16.05 9.29 13.43
CA ASP A 659 16.37 10.59 14.05
C ASP A 659 17.89 10.77 14.08
N LEU A 660 18.45 11.39 13.04
CA LEU A 660 19.90 11.51 12.83
C LEU A 660 20.57 12.34 13.93
N ASN A 661 19.84 13.24 14.59
CA ASN A 661 20.36 13.99 15.75
C ASN A 661 20.70 13.08 16.94
N LYS A 662 20.08 11.91 17.05
CA LYS A 662 20.25 10.99 18.20
C LYS A 662 20.86 9.65 17.82
N ALA A 663 20.58 9.19 16.61
CA ALA A 663 20.94 7.86 16.14
C ALA A 663 22.04 7.90 15.06
N LYS A 664 22.83 8.98 14.96
CA LYS A 664 23.87 9.17 13.91
C LYS A 664 24.71 7.91 13.65
N GLU A 665 25.32 7.37 14.70
CA GLU A 665 26.23 6.21 14.64
C GLU A 665 25.52 4.84 14.65
N VAL A 666 24.19 4.80 14.80
CA VAL A 666 23.42 3.54 14.88
C VAL A 666 23.12 3.04 13.47
N LYS A 667 23.54 1.83 13.12
CA LYS A 667 23.30 1.30 11.75
C LYS A 667 21.92 0.66 11.65
N PHE A 668 21.30 0.65 10.47
CA PHE A 668 20.03 -0.06 10.28
C PHE A 668 20.11 -1.56 10.60
N THR A 669 21.27 -2.18 10.40
CA THR A 669 21.54 -3.56 10.82
C THR A 669 21.48 -3.75 12.34
N ASP A 670 21.62 -2.68 13.14
CA ASP A 670 21.45 -2.71 14.60
C ASP A 670 19.99 -2.74 15.06
N LEU A 671 19.01 -2.69 14.15
CA LEU A 671 17.58 -2.79 14.49
C LEU A 671 17.26 -4.04 15.33
N LEU A 672 18.01 -5.11 15.09
CA LEU A 672 17.88 -6.37 15.81
C LEU A 672 18.98 -6.57 16.87
N ASN A 673 19.90 -5.62 17.06
CA ASN A 673 21.02 -5.74 17.98
C ASN A 673 20.59 -5.50 19.43
N LYS A 674 20.61 -6.56 20.25
CA LYS A 674 20.14 -6.54 21.64
C LYS A 674 20.90 -5.55 22.54
N ALA A 675 22.14 -5.18 22.20
CA ALA A 675 22.92 -4.22 22.98
C ALA A 675 22.38 -2.78 22.87
N ASN A 676 21.59 -2.48 21.83
CA ASN A 676 21.03 -1.15 21.58
C ASN A 676 19.58 -1.05 22.10
N TYR A 677 19.40 -0.81 23.40
CA TYR A 677 18.08 -0.81 24.05
C TYR A 677 17.13 0.30 23.59
N VAL A 678 17.64 1.36 22.95
CA VAL A 678 16.85 2.53 22.56
C VAL A 678 16.18 2.35 21.20
N TYR A 679 16.89 1.79 20.23
CA TYR A 679 16.46 1.74 18.83
C TYR A 679 16.16 0.32 18.32
N ASN A 680 16.19 -0.68 19.22
CA ASN A 680 15.92 -2.08 18.86
C ASN A 680 14.41 -2.38 18.82
N LEU A 681 14.01 -3.16 17.81
CA LEU A 681 12.67 -3.73 17.63
C LEU A 681 12.09 -4.40 18.90
N ASN A 682 12.91 -5.11 19.66
CA ASN A 682 12.61 -5.76 20.93
C ASN A 682 11.87 -4.84 21.90
N THR A 683 12.33 -3.59 22.05
CA THR A 683 11.73 -2.62 22.97
C THR A 683 10.26 -2.35 22.62
N TYR A 684 9.91 -2.38 21.33
CA TYR A 684 8.55 -2.09 20.86
C TYR A 684 7.65 -3.32 20.92
N VAL A 685 8.18 -4.51 20.59
CA VAL A 685 7.45 -5.77 20.71
C VAL A 685 7.16 -6.10 22.17
N MET A 686 8.12 -5.89 23.08
CA MET A 686 7.93 -6.14 24.53
C MET A 686 6.87 -5.26 25.18
N LYS A 687 6.42 -4.15 24.56
CA LYS A 687 5.33 -3.33 25.13
C LYS A 687 4.00 -4.08 25.22
N LYS A 688 3.85 -5.19 24.50
CA LYS A 688 2.67 -6.07 24.57
C LYS A 688 2.86 -7.25 25.52
N ASN A 689 4.00 -7.36 26.18
CA ASN A 689 4.28 -8.38 27.18
C ASN A 689 3.43 -8.16 28.45
N ASN A 690 3.04 -9.24 29.14
CA ASN A 690 2.21 -9.20 30.33
C ASN A 690 0.85 -8.48 30.13
N THR A 691 0.19 -8.75 29.01
CA THR A 691 -1.16 -8.25 28.71
C THR A 691 -2.17 -9.39 28.78
N ASP A 692 -3.46 -9.08 28.76
CA ASP A 692 -4.51 -10.11 28.76
C ASP A 692 -4.43 -11.04 27.54
N MET A 693 -3.86 -10.55 26.45
CA MET A 693 -3.66 -11.31 25.21
C MET A 693 -2.31 -12.06 25.18
N PHE A 694 -1.29 -11.60 25.91
CA PHE A 694 0.03 -12.23 25.98
C PHE A 694 0.53 -12.28 27.42
N SER A 695 0.50 -13.46 28.05
CA SER A 695 1.08 -13.64 29.39
C SER A 695 2.58 -13.43 29.38
N LYS A 696 3.24 -13.81 28.28
CA LYS A 696 4.67 -13.64 28.06
C LYS A 696 4.99 -13.56 26.57
N ILE A 697 5.97 -12.74 26.22
CA ILE A 697 6.62 -12.72 24.90
C ILE A 697 8.09 -13.06 25.12
N ASN A 698 8.52 -14.20 24.57
CA ASN A 698 9.93 -14.59 24.53
C ASN A 698 10.53 -14.10 23.21
N MET A 699 11.65 -13.38 23.30
CA MET A 699 12.42 -12.97 22.12
C MET A 699 13.81 -13.57 22.13
N THR A 700 14.18 -14.15 20.99
CA THR A 700 15.49 -14.76 20.75
C THR A 700 16.09 -14.21 19.47
N PHE A 701 17.41 -14.26 19.37
CA PHE A 701 18.17 -13.81 18.20
C PHE A 701 19.06 -14.96 17.78
N LYS A 702 18.96 -15.39 16.52
CA LYS A 702 19.82 -16.43 15.97
C LYS A 702 21.27 -15.96 16.11
N LYS A 703 22.10 -16.78 16.75
CA LYS A 703 23.51 -16.44 16.96
C LYS A 703 24.21 -16.35 15.61
N THR A 704 24.86 -15.22 15.34
CA THR A 704 25.85 -15.13 14.28
C THR A 704 26.92 -16.17 14.60
N GLN A 705 27.05 -17.21 13.78
CA GLN A 705 28.23 -18.05 13.87
C GLN A 705 29.40 -17.17 13.45
N ASN A 706 30.31 -16.87 14.39
CA ASN A 706 31.58 -16.23 14.06
C ASN A 706 32.26 -17.15 13.04
N LYS A 707 32.26 -16.73 11.77
CA LYS A 707 33.11 -17.31 10.73
C LYS A 707 34.48 -16.67 10.80
#